data_AF-A0AAJ5D300-F1
#
_entry.id   AF-A0AAJ5D300-F1
#
_cell.length_a   1.000
_cell.length_b   1.000
_cell.length_c   1.000
_cell.angle_alpha   90.00
_cell.angle_beta   90.00
_cell.angle_gamma   90.00
#
_symmetry.space_group_name_H-M   'P 1'
#
loop_
_entity.id
_entity.type
_entity.pdbx_description
1 polymer ?
#
loop_
_entity_poly.entity_id
_entity_poly.type
_entity_poly.pdbx_seq_one_letter_code
_entity_poly.pdbx_strand_id
1 'polypeptide(L)'
;MTQKNSSPAAGFKASVLSASRTLADALPAPVCPDAAAGLLDPNELSDLGVGFVVKAYPNMGEGDHVIFQFDMGGPGEYTKDFDVSRKKVGTDISFTVPKANVVKALDNDVTAAYLVEPGDGGPEIPSAPLPLHIGNPPLLAAPSVDEAVDGHLDGSLATSDVLVRIPIYKGMAAGDKVYMYWGAAGEAGYYEDEITMRAVRSVTFLVEAEYVGPYLDKTVHVRYDVNRGGAISPSALYALRIGNAPDESKLPAPVVAEAIGDILNPDLVPDGCTGLLGPNEGLSNGVKGKAIWGGGPPDGIEIPFDISENFQTEPYPVHIPYANITPFLNKSVTFQYSVLQTDNATWLQSNVLTLQVEQQVAQVAPPSVPEVANGVLDPRSLSPQIGCPVFVPAAEHTRQGDTIRLTWASQKTPGNWDGEHVLLSTETDQSIEFDVPYPNVMASLDAQVTVSYSLWRAGKRYASSLPLTLTVQQGNLPAATIDQAKGSTLDPADCPDGATVRLDRSGGFRAGDQITLQWQGVPGPGSVTANHTVSDAEQGGDVTLTVQQATVQADVGQTVTLEYTVIRAGNPTEEKSPPSLYDVTAQPGQGKLLVMGARNSSGGFRWEHVSHRLSAFDKVTSQPLNAQWRYDDESSWKLGTSFKDTRPWVPLNVKSQDDTITIQPVNIAGSGDNGTTRGTAAMVALLNKGGVIAWGVAGYGGTVPPTILTYDDVVEMAATRAAFAVRRSNGRLAAWGDADNGGTLPDGFTVSVTDATRIVGSYGAFAVLRANGQIATWGNATFGGQATADVLALTDVTQIFSGSSALAALRKTGQVVAWGDARYGGKVPESISSEVTDIIDVRGNYESFCALRANKTVVAWGTAGNGGAVPAAIAARRDIVELAAASALAYAVLTEGKQVLAWGHADWGGVLPPDIAELTDIEEVIASKGAFAARRANGHVVAWGSSTCGSVVPADIALIPDIVQVASTDAAFAALRRDGTVVTWGNAAYGSDSSAVKAQLQNVRAVYGNSEAFVAILAGGGAVTWGAAAGGGNSTSVKPYLDNGLTYEAGAAARGRARAALRVRA
;
A
#
# COMPACT_ATOMS: atom_id res chain seq x y z
N MET A 1 12.41 46.09 16.77
CA MET A 1 12.11 46.82 15.53
C MET A 1 10.84 46.22 14.94
N THR A 2 9.78 47.02 14.89
CA THR A 2 8.50 46.86 14.15
C THR A 2 8.13 45.47 13.64
N GLN A 3 7.15 44.84 14.32
CA GLN A 3 6.27 43.82 13.73
C GLN A 3 5.59 44.40 12.48
N LYS A 4 5.87 43.85 11.30
CA LYS A 4 5.00 43.95 10.14
C LYS A 4 3.98 42.82 10.25
N ASN A 5 2.79 43.13 10.74
CA ASN A 5 1.60 42.35 10.47
C ASN A 5 1.22 42.55 8.99
N SER A 6 1.66 41.65 8.13
CA SER A 6 1.05 41.41 6.83
C SER A 6 0.71 39.93 6.77
N SER A 7 -0.57 39.61 6.56
CA SER A 7 -1.01 38.23 6.32
C SER A 7 -0.16 37.61 5.19
N PRO A 8 0.36 36.38 5.33
CA PRO A 8 1.08 35.67 4.26
C PRO A 8 0.29 35.63 2.95
N ALA A 9 -1.05 35.53 3.04
CA ALA A 9 -1.96 35.53 1.89
C ALA A 9 -1.93 36.85 1.08
N ALA A 10 -1.65 37.99 1.73
CA ALA A 10 -1.58 39.29 1.04
C ALA A 10 -0.28 39.45 0.24
N GLY A 11 0.83 38.84 0.70
CA GLY A 11 2.11 38.82 0.00
C GLY A 11 2.07 37.91 -1.23
N PHE A 12 1.52 36.70 -1.09
CA PHE A 12 1.31 35.76 -2.19
C PHE A 12 0.43 36.34 -3.30
N LYS A 13 -0.73 36.90 -2.94
CA LYS A 13 -1.65 37.54 -3.89
C LYS A 13 -1.01 38.69 -4.67
N ALA A 14 -0.11 39.45 -4.05
CA ALA A 14 0.65 40.51 -4.71
C ALA A 14 1.75 39.96 -5.65
N SER A 15 2.42 38.86 -5.28
CA SER A 15 3.44 38.19 -6.11
C SER A 15 2.85 37.57 -7.37
N VAL A 16 1.71 36.88 -7.27
CA VAL A 16 1.01 36.23 -8.40
C VAL A 16 0.33 37.23 -9.35
N LEU A 17 -0.19 38.35 -8.82
CA LEU A 17 -0.90 39.38 -9.61
C LEU A 17 -0.02 40.57 -10.03
N SER A 18 1.30 40.54 -9.79
CA SER A 18 2.17 41.68 -10.13
C SER A 18 2.24 41.89 -11.65
N ALA A 19 1.77 43.05 -12.10
CA ALA A 19 1.64 43.42 -13.52
C ALA A 19 2.99 43.65 -14.26
N SER A 20 4.11 43.18 -13.72
CA SER A 20 5.47 43.53 -14.18
C SER A 20 6.28 42.36 -14.74
N ARG A 21 5.76 41.12 -14.73
CA ARG A 21 6.41 39.97 -15.38
C ARG A 21 5.53 39.49 -16.53
N THR A 22 6.07 39.51 -17.75
CA THR A 22 5.42 38.96 -18.94
C THR A 22 5.11 37.46 -18.74
N LEU A 23 3.97 36.97 -19.25
CA LEU A 23 3.51 35.57 -19.18
C LEU A 23 4.54 34.51 -19.65
N ALA A 24 5.65 34.95 -20.26
CA ALA A 24 6.75 34.11 -20.73
C ALA A 24 7.64 33.54 -19.61
N ASP A 25 7.61 34.10 -18.39
CA ASP A 25 8.47 33.66 -17.27
C ASP A 25 7.70 32.95 -16.13
N ALA A 26 6.39 32.69 -16.29
CA ALA A 26 5.56 32.02 -15.27
C ALA A 26 5.52 30.50 -15.47
N LEU A 27 5.39 29.73 -14.37
CA LEU A 27 5.17 28.28 -14.45
C LEU A 27 3.76 27.97 -15.01
N PRO A 28 3.52 26.77 -15.56
CA PRO A 28 2.20 26.38 -16.05
C PRO A 28 1.12 26.48 -14.96
N ALA A 29 -0.13 26.74 -15.34
CA ALA A 29 -1.24 26.72 -14.39
C ALA A 29 -1.45 25.32 -13.78
N PRO A 30 -1.98 25.20 -12.55
CA PRO A 30 -2.39 23.91 -12.01
C PRO A 30 -3.51 23.32 -12.89
N VAL A 31 -3.63 21.99 -12.92
CA VAL A 31 -4.65 21.27 -13.71
C VAL A 31 -5.71 20.71 -12.76
N CYS A 32 -6.99 20.91 -13.09
CA CYS A 32 -8.13 20.35 -12.36
C CYS A 32 -8.91 19.42 -13.30
N PRO A 33 -8.72 18.09 -13.23
CA PRO A 33 -9.36 17.15 -14.16
C PRO A 33 -10.89 17.14 -14.09
N ASP A 34 -11.45 17.38 -12.91
CA ASP A 34 -12.90 17.40 -12.66
C ASP A 34 -13.53 18.73 -13.08
N ALA A 35 -12.73 19.74 -13.45
CA ALA A 35 -13.24 21.01 -13.96
C ALA A 35 -13.37 20.94 -15.49
N ALA A 36 -14.44 20.30 -15.96
CA ALA A 36 -14.77 20.30 -17.37
C ALA A 36 -14.98 21.75 -17.80
N ALA A 37 -14.14 22.23 -18.72
CA ALA A 37 -14.34 23.55 -19.29
C ALA A 37 -14.30 24.68 -18.22
N GLY A 38 -13.40 24.61 -17.24
CA GLY A 38 -13.24 25.65 -16.21
C GLY A 38 -14.45 25.82 -15.27
N LEU A 39 -15.43 24.93 -15.36
CA LEU A 39 -16.60 24.84 -14.51
C LEU A 39 -16.42 23.70 -13.52
N LEU A 40 -16.76 23.95 -12.26
CA LEU A 40 -16.69 22.95 -11.22
C LEU A 40 -18.02 22.95 -10.46
N ASP A 41 -18.87 21.95 -10.71
CA ASP A 41 -20.15 21.79 -10.01
C ASP A 41 -19.94 21.09 -8.66
N PRO A 42 -20.19 21.76 -7.51
CA PRO A 42 -20.03 21.14 -6.19
C PRO A 42 -20.98 19.97 -5.94
N ASN A 43 -22.08 19.85 -6.69
CA ASN A 43 -23.06 18.77 -6.55
C ASN A 43 -22.56 17.47 -7.18
N GLU A 44 -21.67 17.54 -8.17
CA GLU A 44 -21.06 16.38 -8.83
C GLU A 44 -19.80 15.88 -8.10
N LEU A 45 -19.31 16.63 -7.11
CA LEU A 45 -18.12 16.26 -6.33
C LEU A 45 -18.44 15.25 -5.23
N SER A 46 -17.55 14.25 -5.09
CA SER A 46 -17.52 13.39 -3.92
C SER A 46 -17.24 14.18 -2.63
N ASP A 47 -17.60 13.64 -1.46
CA ASP A 47 -17.38 14.32 -0.17
C ASP A 47 -15.90 14.61 0.16
N LEU A 48 -14.96 13.99 -0.57
CA LEU A 48 -13.52 14.24 -0.46
C LEU A 48 -13.10 15.59 -1.09
N GLY A 49 -13.88 16.14 -2.02
CA GLY A 49 -13.55 17.38 -2.74
C GLY A 49 -13.07 17.16 -4.18
N VAL A 50 -12.27 18.11 -4.69
CA VAL A 50 -11.82 18.17 -6.10
C VAL A 50 -10.30 17.98 -6.23
N GLY A 51 -9.86 17.24 -7.24
CA GLY A 51 -8.44 17.00 -7.50
C GLY A 51 -7.74 18.14 -8.27
N PHE A 52 -6.55 18.54 -7.81
CA PHE A 52 -5.63 19.43 -8.52
C PHE A 52 -4.27 18.77 -8.74
N VAL A 53 -3.63 19.13 -9.85
CA VAL A 53 -2.31 18.62 -10.26
C VAL A 53 -1.38 19.79 -10.60
N VAL A 54 -0.25 19.88 -9.90
CA VAL A 54 0.89 20.72 -10.28
C VAL A 54 1.78 19.90 -11.19
N LYS A 55 1.96 20.36 -12.45
CA LYS A 55 2.80 19.69 -13.43
C LYS A 55 4.29 19.79 -13.06
N ALA A 56 5.05 18.76 -13.41
CA ALA A 56 6.51 18.84 -13.35
C ALA A 56 7.01 20.08 -14.10
N TYR A 57 7.75 20.97 -13.41
CA TYR A 57 8.20 22.24 -13.96
C TYR A 57 9.72 22.27 -14.24
N PRO A 58 10.19 23.16 -15.15
CA PRO A 58 11.61 23.30 -15.43
C PRO A 58 12.41 23.63 -14.17
N ASN A 59 13.52 22.91 -13.96
CA ASN A 59 14.40 23.01 -12.79
C ASN A 59 13.77 22.65 -11.44
N MET A 60 12.65 21.90 -11.43
CA MET A 60 12.07 21.33 -10.22
C MET A 60 13.13 20.56 -9.42
N GLY A 61 13.54 21.10 -8.29
CA GLY A 61 14.62 20.62 -7.45
C GLY A 61 14.12 19.94 -6.18
N GLU A 62 14.96 19.08 -5.61
CA GLU A 62 14.71 18.57 -4.26
C GLU A 62 14.80 19.73 -3.26
N GLY A 63 13.76 19.91 -2.45
CA GLY A 63 13.65 20.99 -1.48
C GLY A 63 12.95 22.25 -1.98
N ASP A 64 12.45 22.27 -3.23
CA ASP A 64 11.57 23.36 -3.68
C ASP A 64 10.27 23.35 -2.85
N HIS A 65 9.93 24.47 -2.23
CA HIS A 65 8.71 24.62 -1.44
C HIS A 65 7.59 25.18 -2.33
N VAL A 66 6.52 24.41 -2.53
CA VAL A 66 5.39 24.77 -3.40
C VAL A 66 4.20 25.15 -2.55
N ILE A 67 3.66 26.35 -2.76
CA ILE A 67 2.48 26.87 -2.06
C ILE A 67 1.36 27.02 -3.08
N PHE A 68 0.32 26.18 -3.00
CA PHE A 68 -0.90 26.28 -3.80
C PHE A 68 -1.99 27.05 -3.06
N GLN A 69 -2.72 27.89 -3.78
CA GLN A 69 -3.91 28.59 -3.30
C GLN A 69 -5.09 28.37 -4.25
N PHE A 70 -6.25 28.12 -3.67
CA PHE A 70 -7.57 28.08 -4.29
C PHE A 70 -8.45 29.16 -3.65
N ASP A 71 -9.12 29.97 -4.48
CA ASP A 71 -9.92 31.13 -4.07
C ASP A 71 -9.11 32.16 -3.26
N MET A 72 -8.33 33.00 -3.96
CA MET A 72 -7.38 33.97 -3.37
C MET A 72 -8.07 35.13 -2.60
N GLY A 73 -8.69 34.82 -1.45
CA GLY A 73 -9.26 35.77 -0.48
C GLY A 73 -10.79 35.81 -0.40
N GLY A 74 -11.48 34.76 -0.83
CA GLY A 74 -12.93 34.58 -0.73
C GLY A 74 -13.38 33.60 0.37
N PRO A 75 -14.70 33.38 0.54
CA PRO A 75 -15.27 32.49 1.55
C PRO A 75 -14.86 31.01 1.39
N GLY A 76 -14.33 30.61 0.23
CA GLY A 76 -13.84 29.26 -0.06
C GLY A 76 -12.32 29.11 -0.03
N GLU A 77 -11.57 30.12 0.42
CA GLU A 77 -10.10 30.14 0.40
C GLU A 77 -9.50 28.85 1.01
N TYR A 78 -8.59 28.24 0.25
CA TYR A 78 -7.86 27.05 0.65
C TYR A 78 -6.40 27.16 0.22
N THR A 79 -5.49 26.92 1.14
CA THR A 79 -4.05 26.90 0.87
C THR A 79 -3.51 25.50 1.16
N LYS A 80 -2.62 25.02 0.30
CA LYS A 80 -1.89 23.77 0.47
C LYS A 80 -0.44 23.98 0.08
N ASP A 81 0.46 23.80 1.03
CA ASP A 81 1.90 23.82 0.79
C ASP A 81 2.53 22.43 0.92
N PHE A 82 3.64 22.21 0.23
CA PHE A 82 4.43 20.98 0.28
C PHE A 82 5.84 21.18 -0.28
N ASP A 83 6.80 20.43 0.23
CA ASP A 83 8.16 20.36 -0.32
C ASP A 83 8.27 19.31 -1.43
N VAL A 84 9.02 19.62 -2.48
CA VAL A 84 9.40 18.66 -3.52
C VAL A 84 10.47 17.72 -2.96
N SER A 85 10.04 16.52 -2.59
CA SER A 85 10.98 15.44 -2.24
C SER A 85 11.77 14.96 -3.47
N ARG A 86 12.93 14.34 -3.23
CA ARG A 86 13.78 13.74 -4.29
C ARG A 86 13.04 12.84 -5.29
N LYS A 87 11.99 12.14 -4.83
CA LYS A 87 11.18 11.22 -5.66
C LYS A 87 10.12 11.93 -6.51
N LYS A 88 9.83 13.20 -6.20
CA LYS A 88 8.85 14.02 -6.91
C LYS A 88 9.49 14.96 -7.94
N VAL A 89 10.82 15.11 -7.91
CA VAL A 89 11.59 15.83 -8.94
C VAL A 89 11.26 15.27 -10.33
N GLY A 90 10.73 16.14 -11.20
CA GLY A 90 10.38 15.79 -12.58
C GLY A 90 9.07 15.00 -12.74
N THR A 91 8.24 14.87 -11.69
CA THR A 91 6.93 14.19 -11.76
C THR A 91 5.80 15.12 -11.34
N ASP A 92 4.60 14.89 -11.87
CA ASP A 92 3.39 15.62 -11.47
C ASP A 92 3.03 15.37 -9.99
N ILE A 93 2.52 16.41 -9.31
CA ILE A 93 2.10 16.35 -7.92
C ILE A 93 0.59 16.60 -7.83
N SER A 94 -0.16 15.59 -7.39
CA SER A 94 -1.61 15.66 -7.23
C SER A 94 -2.01 15.79 -5.76
N PHE A 95 -3.05 16.57 -5.48
CA PHE A 95 -3.66 16.75 -4.16
C PHE A 95 -5.13 17.17 -4.30
N THR A 96 -5.87 17.24 -3.19
CA THR A 96 -7.32 17.53 -3.19
C THR A 96 -7.61 18.83 -2.45
N VAL A 97 -8.55 19.63 -2.98
CA VAL A 97 -9.20 20.74 -2.28
C VAL A 97 -10.52 20.23 -1.70
N PRO A 98 -10.75 20.29 -0.37
CA PRO A 98 -11.94 19.72 0.26
C PRO A 98 -13.26 20.27 -0.29
N LYS A 99 -14.29 19.41 -0.41
CA LYS A 99 -15.62 19.81 -0.91
C LYS A 99 -16.21 20.99 -0.14
N ALA A 100 -15.98 21.05 1.18
CA ALA A 100 -16.44 22.17 2.01
C ALA A 100 -15.85 23.52 1.61
N ASN A 101 -14.62 23.57 1.07
CA ASN A 101 -14.01 24.80 0.55
C ASN A 101 -14.58 25.16 -0.81
N VAL A 102 -14.80 24.17 -1.68
CA VAL A 102 -15.43 24.37 -2.99
C VAL A 102 -16.88 24.84 -2.83
N VAL A 103 -17.70 24.20 -1.99
CA VAL A 103 -19.10 24.58 -1.73
C VAL A 103 -19.21 26.00 -1.16
N LYS A 104 -18.25 26.45 -0.34
CA LYS A 104 -18.25 27.83 0.17
C LYS A 104 -17.98 28.88 -0.91
N ALA A 105 -17.40 28.48 -2.04
CA ALA A 105 -17.20 29.31 -3.21
C ALA A 105 -18.32 29.19 -4.26
N LEU A 106 -19.43 28.49 -3.96
CA LEU A 106 -20.59 28.35 -4.86
C LEU A 106 -21.04 29.70 -5.43
N ASP A 107 -21.34 29.71 -6.73
CA ASP A 107 -21.73 30.85 -7.56
C ASP A 107 -20.67 31.97 -7.69
N ASN A 108 -19.40 31.69 -7.37
CA ASN A 108 -18.30 32.65 -7.48
C ASN A 108 -17.24 32.20 -8.49
N ASP A 109 -16.61 33.19 -9.14
CA ASP A 109 -15.37 33.00 -9.90
C ASP A 109 -14.20 32.92 -8.92
N VAL A 110 -13.48 31.81 -8.95
CA VAL A 110 -12.26 31.58 -8.15
C VAL A 110 -11.05 31.47 -9.06
N THR A 111 -9.88 31.64 -8.47
CA THR A 111 -8.60 31.43 -9.16
C THR A 111 -7.75 30.48 -8.35
N ALA A 112 -7.27 29.41 -9.00
CA ALA A 112 -6.30 28.48 -8.46
C ALA A 112 -4.91 28.79 -9.02
N ALA A 113 -3.90 28.93 -8.17
CA ALA A 113 -2.53 29.20 -8.58
C ALA A 113 -1.54 28.63 -7.56
N TYR A 114 -0.27 28.49 -7.94
CA TYR A 114 0.79 28.10 -7.01
C TYR A 114 2.03 28.97 -7.16
N LEU A 115 2.86 28.99 -6.11
CA LEU A 115 4.15 29.66 -6.04
C LEU A 115 5.21 28.62 -5.69
N VAL A 116 6.38 28.72 -6.32
CA VAL A 116 7.54 27.88 -6.00
C VAL A 116 8.62 28.76 -5.38
N GLU A 117 9.06 28.38 -4.20
CA GLU A 117 10.26 28.86 -3.52
C GLU A 117 11.38 27.85 -3.77
N PRO A 118 12.37 28.15 -4.64
CA PRO A 118 13.43 27.21 -4.96
C PRO A 118 14.24 26.80 -3.73
N GLY A 119 14.52 25.51 -3.57
CA GLY A 119 15.24 24.96 -2.41
C GLY A 119 16.70 25.44 -2.30
N ASP A 120 17.24 26.00 -3.38
CA ASP A 120 18.56 26.62 -3.44
C ASP A 120 18.58 28.10 -2.99
N GLY A 121 17.43 28.64 -2.58
CA GLY A 121 17.27 30.03 -2.14
C GLY A 121 17.14 31.03 -3.29
N GLY A 122 16.80 30.57 -4.49
CA GLY A 122 16.45 31.41 -5.64
C GLY A 122 15.19 32.28 -5.42
N PRO A 123 14.90 33.21 -6.34
CA PRO A 123 13.70 34.05 -6.26
C PRO A 123 12.42 33.23 -6.45
N GLU A 124 11.36 33.61 -5.75
CA GLU A 124 10.02 33.03 -5.91
C GLU A 124 9.53 33.06 -7.37
N ILE A 125 8.97 31.92 -7.82
CA ILE A 125 8.49 31.69 -9.19
C ILE A 125 6.99 31.37 -9.16
N PRO A 126 6.11 32.28 -9.60
CA PRO A 126 4.66 32.05 -9.61
C PRO A 126 4.23 31.22 -10.83
N SER A 127 3.10 30.52 -10.68
CA SER A 127 2.37 29.89 -11.78
C SER A 127 1.47 30.86 -12.52
N ALA A 128 1.09 30.51 -13.74
CA ALA A 128 -0.09 31.08 -14.39
C ALA A 128 -1.35 30.74 -13.55
N PRO A 129 -2.32 31.66 -13.45
CA PRO A 129 -3.57 31.39 -12.76
C PRO A 129 -4.48 30.46 -13.58
N LEU A 130 -5.16 29.53 -12.91
CA LEU A 130 -6.28 28.75 -13.43
C LEU A 130 -7.60 29.38 -12.94
N PRO A 131 -8.34 30.11 -13.80
CA PRO A 131 -9.67 30.60 -13.45
C PRO A 131 -10.67 29.45 -13.44
N LEU A 132 -11.54 29.42 -12.44
CA LEU A 132 -12.62 28.43 -12.30
C LEU A 132 -13.91 29.13 -11.88
N HIS A 133 -15.05 28.67 -12.39
CA HIS A 133 -16.36 29.05 -11.88
C HIS A 133 -16.96 27.89 -11.09
N ILE A 134 -17.47 28.18 -9.89
CA ILE A 134 -18.01 27.15 -9.00
C ILE A 134 -19.54 27.17 -9.04
N GLY A 135 -20.17 26.07 -9.47
CA GLY A 135 -21.61 25.97 -9.67
C GLY A 135 -22.05 26.19 -11.12
N ASN A 136 -23.35 26.40 -11.32
CA ASN A 136 -23.91 26.65 -12.66
C ASN A 136 -23.56 28.07 -13.12
N PRO A 137 -22.95 28.24 -14.30
CA PRO A 137 -22.63 29.58 -14.78
C PRO A 137 -23.94 30.34 -15.00
N PRO A 138 -24.02 31.63 -14.64
CA PRO A 138 -25.14 32.46 -15.07
C PRO A 138 -25.20 32.42 -16.59
N LEU A 139 -26.36 32.01 -17.13
CA LEU A 139 -26.59 31.95 -18.58
C LEU A 139 -26.23 33.30 -19.20
N LEU A 140 -25.44 33.28 -20.27
CA LEU A 140 -25.17 34.48 -21.05
C LEU A 140 -26.48 35.01 -21.64
N ALA A 141 -26.54 36.32 -21.90
CA ALA A 141 -27.73 36.93 -22.50
C ALA A 141 -28.09 36.20 -23.80
N ALA A 142 -29.38 35.93 -24.00
CA ALA A 142 -29.89 35.23 -25.17
C ALA A 142 -29.46 35.96 -26.47
N PRO A 143 -29.27 35.22 -27.58
CA PRO A 143 -29.09 35.84 -28.88
C PRO A 143 -30.37 36.59 -29.30
N SER A 144 -30.25 37.52 -30.23
CA SER A 144 -31.39 38.16 -30.90
C SER A 144 -31.39 37.82 -32.38
N VAL A 145 -32.55 37.90 -33.01
CA VAL A 145 -32.69 37.81 -34.46
C VAL A 145 -33.07 39.19 -34.97
N ASP A 146 -32.22 39.77 -35.82
CA ASP A 146 -32.34 41.19 -36.21
C ASP A 146 -33.65 41.48 -36.95
N GLU A 147 -34.14 40.53 -37.73
CA GLU A 147 -35.39 40.61 -38.47
C GLU A 147 -36.63 40.26 -37.62
N ALA A 148 -36.44 39.78 -36.39
CA ALA A 148 -37.54 39.42 -35.50
C ALA A 148 -37.99 40.63 -34.65
N VAL A 149 -39.30 40.73 -34.45
CA VAL A 149 -39.93 41.72 -33.56
C VAL A 149 -40.66 40.96 -32.46
N ASP A 150 -40.34 41.24 -31.19
CA ASP A 150 -40.97 40.66 -30.01
C ASP A 150 -41.08 39.12 -30.02
N GLY A 151 -40.00 38.43 -30.40
CA GLY A 151 -39.95 36.96 -30.43
C GLY A 151 -40.62 36.33 -31.65
N HIS A 152 -40.96 37.13 -32.67
CA HIS A 152 -41.63 36.68 -33.89
C HIS A 152 -40.89 37.10 -35.16
N LEU A 153 -40.76 36.17 -36.10
CA LEU A 153 -40.27 36.40 -37.46
C LEU A 153 -41.44 36.23 -38.44
N ASP A 154 -41.69 37.27 -39.26
CA ASP A 154 -42.74 37.25 -40.28
C ASP A 154 -42.57 36.03 -41.21
N GLY A 155 -43.64 35.26 -41.40
CA GLY A 155 -43.61 34.04 -42.24
C GLY A 155 -43.23 34.30 -43.70
N SER A 156 -43.37 35.53 -44.20
CA SER A 156 -42.87 35.93 -45.53
C SER A 156 -41.34 35.96 -45.62
N LEU A 157 -40.63 36.01 -44.48
CA LEU A 157 -39.18 35.95 -44.39
C LEU A 157 -38.64 34.51 -44.24
N ALA A 158 -39.50 33.49 -44.19
CA ALA A 158 -39.08 32.09 -44.12
C ALA A 158 -38.33 31.61 -45.39
N THR A 159 -38.34 32.41 -46.45
CA THR A 159 -37.58 32.19 -47.70
C THR A 159 -36.40 33.16 -47.86
N SER A 160 -36.09 33.95 -46.83
CA SER A 160 -35.00 34.92 -46.79
C SER A 160 -33.95 34.50 -45.75
N ASP A 161 -32.72 34.98 -45.92
CA ASP A 161 -31.66 34.78 -44.93
C ASP A 161 -31.91 35.67 -43.71
N VAL A 162 -31.53 35.19 -42.53
CA VAL A 162 -31.82 35.82 -41.23
C VAL A 162 -30.53 36.02 -40.45
N LEU A 163 -30.39 37.16 -39.77
CA LEU A 163 -29.20 37.54 -39.02
C LEU A 163 -29.38 37.29 -37.52
N VAL A 164 -28.70 36.28 -36.99
CA VAL A 164 -28.64 36.00 -35.55
C VAL A 164 -27.51 36.81 -34.94
N ARG A 165 -27.86 37.76 -34.07
CA ARG A 165 -26.92 38.66 -33.38
C ARG A 165 -26.64 38.18 -31.96
N ILE A 166 -25.36 37.98 -31.68
CA ILE A 166 -24.84 37.71 -30.35
C ILE A 166 -24.42 39.05 -29.72
N PRO A 167 -25.00 39.44 -28.57
CA PRO A 167 -24.65 40.68 -27.90
C PRO A 167 -23.21 40.64 -27.36
N ILE A 168 -22.65 41.81 -27.03
CA ILE A 168 -21.39 41.87 -26.29
C ILE A 168 -21.66 41.27 -24.90
N TYR A 169 -21.20 40.04 -24.67
CA TYR A 169 -21.32 39.37 -23.38
C TYR A 169 -20.22 39.82 -22.41
N LYS A 170 -20.52 39.68 -21.11
CA LYS A 170 -19.62 40.07 -20.04
C LYS A 170 -18.29 39.33 -20.18
N GLY A 171 -17.21 40.09 -20.35
CA GLY A 171 -15.85 39.55 -20.45
C GLY A 171 -15.41 39.13 -21.85
N MET A 172 -16.19 39.36 -22.92
CA MET A 172 -15.80 39.06 -24.31
C MET A 172 -14.37 39.55 -24.63
N ALA A 173 -13.56 38.70 -25.25
CA ALA A 173 -12.15 38.96 -25.58
C ALA A 173 -11.74 38.38 -26.93
N ALA A 174 -10.63 38.87 -27.49
CA ALA A 174 -10.03 38.25 -28.67
C ALA A 174 -9.52 36.84 -28.31
N GLY A 175 -9.91 35.84 -29.08
CA GLY A 175 -9.61 34.42 -28.84
C GLY A 175 -10.79 33.57 -28.40
N ASP A 176 -11.91 34.16 -27.97
CA ASP A 176 -13.13 33.41 -27.66
C ASP A 176 -13.68 32.72 -28.91
N LYS A 177 -14.10 31.46 -28.80
CA LYS A 177 -14.82 30.75 -29.87
C LYS A 177 -16.30 30.75 -29.55
N VAL A 178 -17.15 31.26 -30.44
CA VAL A 178 -18.58 31.35 -30.23
C VAL A 178 -19.28 30.39 -31.18
N TYR A 179 -19.99 29.40 -30.63
CA TYR A 179 -20.78 28.41 -31.36
C TYR A 179 -22.25 28.81 -31.32
N MET A 180 -22.91 28.95 -32.47
CA MET A 180 -24.34 29.30 -32.57
C MET A 180 -25.14 28.09 -33.03
N TYR A 181 -26.32 27.90 -32.44
CA TYR A 181 -27.25 26.81 -32.72
C TYR A 181 -28.64 27.34 -33.04
N TRP A 182 -29.22 26.85 -34.14
CA TRP A 182 -30.58 27.12 -34.59
C TRP A 182 -31.35 25.79 -34.67
N GLY A 183 -32.26 25.58 -33.72
CA GLY A 183 -33.03 24.33 -33.60
C GLY A 183 -32.29 23.21 -32.86
N ALA A 184 -32.90 22.03 -32.77
CA ALA A 184 -32.30 20.85 -32.12
C ALA A 184 -31.65 19.90 -33.14
N ALA A 185 -30.56 19.25 -32.73
CA ALA A 185 -29.85 18.30 -33.59
C ALA A 185 -30.77 17.14 -34.03
N GLY A 186 -30.90 16.96 -35.34
CA GLY A 186 -31.80 15.97 -35.95
C GLY A 186 -33.13 16.55 -36.45
N GLU A 187 -33.46 17.81 -36.18
CA GLU A 187 -34.61 18.50 -36.76
C GLU A 187 -34.34 18.95 -38.21
N ALA A 188 -35.36 18.93 -39.06
CA ALA A 188 -35.28 19.50 -40.40
C ALA A 188 -35.10 21.02 -40.27
N GLY A 189 -33.98 21.56 -40.79
CA GLY A 189 -33.60 22.97 -40.64
C GLY A 189 -32.62 23.27 -39.50
N TYR A 190 -32.09 22.25 -38.80
CA TYR A 190 -30.99 22.45 -37.85
C TYR A 190 -29.78 23.11 -38.51
N TYR A 191 -29.24 24.15 -37.87
CA TYR A 191 -28.05 24.86 -38.33
C TYR A 191 -27.12 25.17 -37.15
N GLU A 192 -25.81 24.99 -37.35
CA GLU A 192 -24.77 25.36 -36.40
C GLU A 192 -23.58 26.01 -37.10
N ASP A 193 -22.92 26.97 -36.43
CA ASP A 193 -21.72 27.65 -36.95
C ASP A 193 -20.79 28.16 -35.83
N GLU A 194 -19.51 28.41 -36.14
CA GLU A 194 -18.46 28.86 -35.21
C GLU A 194 -17.75 30.14 -35.69
N ILE A 195 -17.58 31.12 -34.79
CA ILE A 195 -16.71 32.28 -35.03
C ILE A 195 -15.67 32.42 -33.90
N THR A 196 -14.40 32.56 -34.27
CA THR A 196 -13.34 32.99 -33.33
C THR A 196 -13.24 34.51 -33.28
N MET A 197 -13.39 35.08 -32.09
CA MET A 197 -13.33 36.52 -31.82
C MET A 197 -11.94 37.09 -32.08
N ARG A 198 -11.86 38.17 -32.87
CA ARG A 198 -10.59 38.92 -33.10
C ARG A 198 -10.53 40.25 -32.35
N ALA A 199 -11.68 40.76 -31.89
CA ALA A 199 -11.82 41.98 -31.11
C ALA A 199 -13.19 41.99 -30.42
N VAL A 200 -13.36 42.78 -29.36
CA VAL A 200 -14.62 42.92 -28.63
C VAL A 200 -15.64 43.68 -29.48
N ARG A 201 -16.67 42.99 -29.95
CA ARG A 201 -17.80 43.53 -30.73
C ARG A 201 -18.97 42.55 -30.75
N SER A 202 -20.18 43.01 -31.02
CA SER A 202 -21.29 42.10 -31.35
C SER A 202 -20.95 41.28 -32.59
N VAL A 203 -21.33 40.01 -32.60
CA VAL A 203 -21.14 39.09 -33.74
C VAL A 203 -22.48 38.77 -34.35
N THR A 204 -22.49 38.56 -35.66
CA THR A 204 -23.69 38.20 -36.40
C THR A 204 -23.40 36.95 -37.22
N PHE A 205 -24.30 35.97 -37.14
CA PHE A 205 -24.34 34.77 -37.96
C PHE A 205 -25.43 34.92 -39.01
N LEU A 206 -25.16 34.51 -40.25
CA LEU A 206 -26.14 34.48 -41.33
C LEU A 206 -26.73 33.07 -41.40
N VAL A 207 -28.01 32.92 -41.07
CA VAL A 207 -28.75 31.67 -41.23
C VAL A 207 -29.48 31.73 -42.57
N GLU A 208 -29.08 30.88 -43.50
CA GLU A 208 -29.61 30.87 -44.86
C GLU A 208 -31.07 30.39 -44.88
N ALA A 209 -31.86 30.89 -45.84
CA ALA A 209 -33.28 30.61 -45.96
C ALA A 209 -33.66 29.10 -45.91
N GLU A 210 -32.76 28.22 -46.37
CA GLU A 210 -32.99 26.76 -46.36
C GLU A 210 -33.09 26.15 -44.95
N TYR A 211 -32.48 26.78 -43.94
CA TYR A 211 -32.55 26.37 -42.54
C TYR A 211 -33.71 27.04 -41.78
N VAL A 212 -34.17 28.20 -42.27
CA VAL A 212 -35.29 28.96 -41.70
C VAL A 212 -36.64 28.37 -42.15
N GLY A 213 -36.78 28.05 -43.44
CA GLY A 213 -38.04 27.58 -44.06
C GLY A 213 -38.70 26.37 -43.39
N PRO A 214 -37.97 25.33 -42.96
CA PRO A 214 -38.54 24.16 -42.27
C PRO A 214 -39.29 24.46 -40.96
N TYR A 215 -39.04 25.63 -40.37
CA TYR A 215 -39.69 26.13 -39.16
C TYR A 215 -40.88 27.07 -39.43
N LEU A 216 -41.33 27.23 -40.68
CA LEU A 216 -42.57 27.97 -40.97
C LEU A 216 -43.74 27.41 -40.14
N ASP A 217 -44.43 28.30 -39.43
CA ASP A 217 -45.49 28.01 -38.47
C ASP A 217 -45.06 27.17 -37.24
N LYS A 218 -43.77 27.21 -36.88
CA LYS A 218 -43.19 26.55 -35.71
C LYS A 218 -42.36 27.53 -34.87
N THR A 219 -42.03 27.12 -33.65
CA THR A 219 -41.09 27.85 -32.80
C THR A 219 -39.72 27.18 -32.91
N VAL A 220 -38.70 27.95 -33.24
CA VAL A 220 -37.31 27.51 -33.21
C VAL A 220 -36.63 28.04 -31.94
N HIS A 221 -35.81 27.21 -31.31
CA HIS A 221 -34.98 27.61 -30.17
C HIS A 221 -33.58 27.97 -30.66
N VAL A 222 -33.16 29.20 -30.40
CA VAL A 222 -31.85 29.73 -30.82
C VAL A 222 -30.99 29.94 -29.58
N ARG A 223 -29.75 29.43 -29.59
CA ARG A 223 -28.78 29.65 -28.51
C ARG A 223 -27.36 29.72 -29.05
N TYR A 224 -26.43 30.15 -28.22
CA TYR A 224 -24.99 30.07 -28.46
C TYR A 224 -24.22 29.64 -27.22
N ASP A 225 -23.04 29.08 -27.44
CA ASP A 225 -22.05 28.70 -26.43
C ASP A 225 -20.73 29.43 -26.69
N VAL A 226 -20.10 29.97 -25.64
CA VAL A 226 -18.77 30.61 -25.74
C VAL A 226 -17.72 29.68 -25.14
N ASN A 227 -16.75 29.27 -25.94
CA ASN A 227 -15.58 28.53 -25.50
C ASN A 227 -14.36 29.46 -25.36
N ARG A 228 -13.86 29.61 -24.12
CA ARG A 228 -12.64 30.33 -23.78
C ARG A 228 -11.63 29.39 -23.15
N GLY A 229 -10.57 29.04 -23.88
CA GLY A 229 -9.48 28.20 -23.34
C GLY A 229 -9.96 26.84 -22.86
N GLY A 230 -11.03 26.30 -23.46
CA GLY A 230 -11.69 25.08 -23.06
C GLY A 230 -12.97 25.31 -22.27
N ALA A 231 -13.19 26.51 -21.69
CA ALA A 231 -14.34 26.82 -20.85
C ALA A 231 -15.61 27.21 -21.60
N ILE A 232 -16.71 26.47 -21.43
CA ILE A 232 -17.97 26.63 -22.16
C ILE A 232 -18.95 27.41 -21.30
N SER A 233 -19.37 28.58 -21.77
CA SER A 233 -20.42 29.39 -21.16
C SER A 233 -21.66 29.41 -22.07
N PRO A 234 -22.75 28.70 -21.71
CA PRO A 234 -23.96 28.68 -22.51
C PRO A 234 -24.79 29.97 -22.34
N SER A 235 -25.56 30.31 -23.37
CA SER A 235 -26.54 31.39 -23.32
C SER A 235 -27.94 30.92 -22.96
N ALA A 236 -28.79 31.85 -22.51
CA ALA A 236 -30.21 31.63 -22.40
C ALA A 236 -30.83 31.37 -23.78
N LEU A 237 -31.84 30.49 -23.82
CA LEU A 237 -32.58 30.16 -25.04
C LEU A 237 -33.41 31.36 -25.52
N TYR A 238 -33.33 31.67 -26.80
CA TYR A 238 -34.25 32.56 -27.49
C TYR A 238 -35.27 31.73 -28.27
N ALA A 239 -36.52 31.70 -27.79
CA ALA A 239 -37.61 31.07 -28.51
C ALA A 239 -38.16 32.05 -29.57
N LEU A 240 -38.02 31.69 -30.84
CA LEU A 240 -38.49 32.49 -31.98
C LEU A 240 -39.63 31.77 -32.69
N ARG A 241 -40.80 32.40 -32.76
CA ARG A 241 -41.91 31.92 -33.59
C ARG A 241 -41.72 32.40 -35.03
N ILE A 242 -41.72 31.49 -36.00
CA ILE A 242 -41.67 31.82 -37.43
C ILE A 242 -43.05 31.60 -38.03
N GLY A 243 -43.64 32.62 -38.64
CA GLY A 243 -45.03 32.60 -39.09
C GLY A 243 -45.87 33.67 -38.40
N ASN A 244 -47.19 33.65 -38.61
CA ASN A 244 -48.07 34.73 -38.16
C ASN A 244 -47.97 34.96 -36.64
N ALA A 245 -47.48 36.14 -36.25
CA ALA A 245 -47.67 36.68 -34.90
C ALA A 245 -49.18 36.85 -34.65
N PRO A 246 -49.66 36.67 -33.40
CA PRO A 246 -51.02 37.08 -33.06
C PRO A 246 -51.17 38.56 -33.42
N ASP A 247 -52.14 38.86 -34.26
CA ASP A 247 -52.49 40.24 -34.61
C ASP A 247 -52.93 40.92 -33.32
N GLU A 248 -52.14 41.89 -32.81
CA GLU A 248 -52.44 42.59 -31.55
C GLU A 248 -53.75 43.39 -31.63
N SER A 249 -54.31 43.58 -32.82
CA SER A 249 -55.66 44.13 -33.01
C SER A 249 -56.79 43.11 -32.81
N LYS A 250 -56.47 41.83 -32.58
CA LYS A 250 -57.42 40.72 -32.37
C LYS A 250 -57.38 40.20 -30.93
N LEU A 251 -58.45 39.52 -30.52
CA LEU A 251 -58.52 38.85 -29.22
C LEU A 251 -57.56 37.64 -29.15
N PRO A 252 -57.14 37.21 -27.94
CA PRO A 252 -56.32 36.01 -27.78
C PRO A 252 -56.96 34.79 -28.42
N ALA A 253 -56.15 33.91 -29.03
CA ALA A 253 -56.64 32.66 -29.59
C ALA A 253 -57.28 31.78 -28.50
N PRO A 254 -58.33 31.00 -28.82
CA PRO A 254 -58.89 30.06 -27.88
C PRO A 254 -57.94 28.87 -27.63
N VAL A 255 -58.18 28.10 -26.57
CA VAL A 255 -57.42 26.87 -26.22
C VAL A 255 -58.39 25.68 -26.15
N VAL A 256 -57.94 24.45 -26.39
CA VAL A 256 -58.75 23.24 -26.12
C VAL A 256 -58.16 22.49 -24.93
N ALA A 257 -58.94 22.35 -23.86
CA ALA A 257 -58.45 21.84 -22.58
C ALA A 257 -57.98 20.37 -22.62
N GLU A 258 -58.54 19.59 -23.55
CA GLU A 258 -58.24 18.17 -23.72
C GLU A 258 -57.28 17.87 -24.88
N ALA A 259 -56.74 18.90 -25.54
CA ALA A 259 -55.66 18.72 -26.51
C ALA A 259 -54.32 18.53 -25.78
N ILE A 260 -53.48 17.61 -26.27
CA ILE A 260 -52.12 17.39 -25.80
C ILE A 260 -51.18 18.01 -26.85
N GLY A 261 -50.58 19.15 -26.52
CA GLY A 261 -49.92 20.01 -27.51
C GLY A 261 -50.90 20.48 -28.58
N ASP A 262 -50.53 20.35 -29.85
CA ASP A 262 -51.40 20.69 -30.98
C ASP A 262 -52.32 19.53 -31.41
N ILE A 263 -52.35 18.39 -30.69
CA ILE A 263 -53.10 17.19 -31.07
C ILE A 263 -54.32 16.99 -30.16
N LEU A 264 -55.51 16.90 -30.77
CA LEU A 264 -56.74 16.49 -30.10
C LEU A 264 -57.07 15.04 -30.47
N ASN A 265 -56.97 14.12 -29.50
CA ASN A 265 -57.29 12.70 -29.72
C ASN A 265 -58.77 12.41 -29.42
N PRO A 266 -59.60 12.04 -30.43
CA PRO A 266 -61.03 11.79 -30.24
C PRO A 266 -61.33 10.68 -29.23
N ASP A 267 -60.45 9.68 -29.10
CA ASP A 267 -60.64 8.55 -28.18
C ASP A 267 -60.60 8.98 -26.70
N LEU A 268 -60.02 10.16 -26.41
CA LEU A 268 -59.90 10.71 -25.05
C LEU A 268 -61.04 11.65 -24.68
N VAL A 269 -61.88 12.01 -25.65
CA VAL A 269 -63.00 12.94 -25.49
C VAL A 269 -64.30 12.34 -26.04
N PRO A 270 -64.73 11.16 -25.56
CA PRO A 270 -65.91 10.46 -26.09
C PRO A 270 -67.20 11.29 -25.98
N ASP A 271 -67.24 12.23 -25.03
CA ASP A 271 -68.37 13.13 -24.81
C ASP A 271 -68.21 14.51 -25.50
N GLY A 272 -67.09 14.74 -26.22
CA GLY A 272 -66.70 16.03 -26.78
C GLY A 272 -65.59 16.72 -25.97
N CYS A 273 -65.07 17.84 -26.48
CA CYS A 273 -63.99 18.61 -25.84
C CYS A 273 -64.47 20.01 -25.40
N THR A 274 -63.64 20.69 -24.62
CA THR A 274 -63.90 22.01 -24.05
C THR A 274 -62.94 23.03 -24.65
N GLY A 275 -63.48 23.94 -25.45
CA GLY A 275 -62.80 25.13 -25.92
C GLY A 275 -62.86 26.24 -24.87
N LEU A 276 -61.73 26.84 -24.52
CA LEU A 276 -61.59 27.93 -23.55
C LEU A 276 -61.32 29.24 -24.29
N LEU A 277 -62.16 30.25 -24.08
CA LEU A 277 -62.05 31.57 -24.70
C LEU A 277 -61.54 32.60 -23.69
N GLY A 278 -60.45 33.32 -23.99
CA GLY A 278 -59.86 34.28 -23.05
C GLY A 278 -59.05 33.62 -21.92
N PRO A 279 -58.77 34.30 -20.79
CA PRO A 279 -59.36 35.56 -20.30
C PRO A 279 -58.91 36.82 -21.03
N ASN A 280 -59.84 37.78 -21.23
CA ASN A 280 -59.51 39.11 -21.78
C ASN A 280 -60.62 40.14 -21.51
N GLU A 281 -60.31 41.43 -21.69
CA GLU A 281 -61.23 42.56 -21.47
C GLU A 281 -62.50 42.51 -22.36
N GLY A 282 -62.41 41.85 -23.52
CA GLY A 282 -63.51 41.69 -24.49
C GLY A 282 -64.63 40.75 -24.04
N LEU A 283 -64.42 39.94 -22.99
CA LEU A 283 -65.40 39.01 -22.43
C LEU A 283 -66.05 39.57 -21.16
N SER A 284 -66.69 40.74 -21.28
CA SER A 284 -67.41 41.40 -20.19
C SER A 284 -68.90 41.05 -20.18
N ASN A 285 -69.55 41.19 -19.02
CA ASN A 285 -70.97 40.88 -18.81
C ASN A 285 -71.87 41.63 -19.83
N GLY A 286 -72.76 40.89 -20.48
CA GLY A 286 -73.72 41.39 -21.47
C GLY A 286 -73.25 41.31 -22.93
N VAL A 287 -72.01 40.86 -23.18
CA VAL A 287 -71.45 40.71 -24.53
C VAL A 287 -71.96 39.43 -25.19
N LYS A 288 -72.33 39.53 -26.47
CA LYS A 288 -72.70 38.38 -27.31
C LYS A 288 -71.51 37.96 -28.16
N GLY A 289 -71.33 36.67 -28.31
CA GLY A 289 -70.22 36.11 -29.08
C GLY A 289 -70.62 34.88 -29.89
N LYS A 290 -69.70 34.46 -30.75
CA LYS A 290 -69.79 33.19 -31.45
C LYS A 290 -68.42 32.54 -31.58
N ALA A 291 -68.35 31.25 -31.24
CA ALA A 291 -67.18 30.41 -31.42
C ALA A 291 -67.35 29.55 -32.68
N ILE A 292 -66.30 29.43 -33.48
CA ILE A 292 -66.30 28.75 -34.76
C ILE A 292 -65.22 27.68 -34.71
N TRP A 293 -65.66 26.42 -34.79
CA TRP A 293 -64.81 25.24 -34.89
C TRP A 293 -64.87 24.68 -36.32
N GLY A 294 -63.71 24.34 -36.89
CA GLY A 294 -63.61 23.70 -38.20
C GLY A 294 -64.12 24.52 -39.37
N GLY A 295 -64.10 25.86 -39.26
CA GLY A 295 -64.60 26.77 -40.30
C GLY A 295 -66.12 26.97 -40.35
N GLY A 296 -66.88 26.34 -39.43
CA GLY A 296 -68.35 26.39 -39.40
C GLY A 296 -69.03 25.29 -40.23
N PRO A 297 -70.37 25.26 -40.29
CA PRO A 297 -71.12 24.22 -41.00
C PRO A 297 -70.78 24.17 -42.52
N PRO A 298 -70.79 22.99 -43.17
CA PRO A 298 -71.41 21.73 -42.73
C PRO A 298 -70.51 20.77 -41.93
N ASP A 299 -69.17 20.89 -42.02
CA ASP A 299 -68.24 19.95 -41.36
C ASP A 299 -67.81 20.43 -39.95
N GLY A 300 -67.81 21.74 -39.70
CA GLY A 300 -67.54 22.36 -38.41
C GLY A 300 -68.81 22.72 -37.62
N ILE A 301 -68.69 23.64 -36.67
CA ILE A 301 -69.83 24.17 -35.90
C ILE A 301 -69.64 25.65 -35.56
N GLU A 302 -70.73 26.42 -35.61
CA GLU A 302 -70.80 27.77 -35.04
C GLU A 302 -71.64 27.69 -33.75
N ILE A 303 -71.05 28.10 -32.63
CA ILE A 303 -71.64 28.01 -31.29
C ILE A 303 -71.85 29.44 -30.77
N PRO A 304 -73.10 29.96 -30.77
CA PRO A 304 -73.39 31.25 -30.17
C PRO A 304 -73.29 31.17 -28.64
N PHE A 305 -72.77 32.22 -28.01
CA PHE A 305 -72.70 32.34 -26.56
C PHE A 305 -73.04 33.77 -26.10
N ASP A 306 -73.65 33.87 -24.93
CA ASP A 306 -73.95 35.14 -24.25
C ASP A 306 -73.18 35.15 -22.92
N ILE A 307 -72.34 36.16 -22.72
CA ILE A 307 -71.52 36.30 -21.52
C ILE A 307 -72.38 36.93 -20.41
N SER A 308 -72.75 36.15 -19.38
CA SER A 308 -73.60 36.61 -18.27
C SER A 308 -72.84 37.17 -17.05
N GLU A 309 -71.51 37.01 -17.02
CA GLU A 309 -70.61 37.44 -15.94
C GLU A 309 -69.25 37.84 -16.55
N ASN A 310 -68.37 38.57 -15.84
CA ASN A 310 -67.09 39.03 -16.41
C ASN A 310 -66.04 37.90 -16.44
N PHE A 311 -65.50 37.55 -17.62
CA PHE A 311 -64.44 36.53 -17.82
C PHE A 311 -63.08 37.18 -18.18
N GLN A 312 -62.71 38.22 -17.42
CA GLN A 312 -61.47 38.99 -17.63
C GLN A 312 -60.24 38.35 -16.99
N THR A 313 -60.44 37.42 -16.05
CA THR A 313 -59.36 36.74 -15.30
C THR A 313 -59.42 35.21 -15.39
N GLU A 314 -60.55 34.66 -15.85
CA GLU A 314 -60.74 33.23 -16.10
C GLU A 314 -61.37 33.01 -17.48
N PRO A 315 -61.02 31.94 -18.21
CA PRO A 315 -61.53 31.68 -19.56
C PRO A 315 -63.00 31.27 -19.54
N TYR A 316 -63.74 31.64 -20.59
CA TYR A 316 -65.11 31.18 -20.82
C TYR A 316 -65.13 29.81 -21.51
N PRO A 317 -65.74 28.76 -20.93
CA PRO A 317 -65.78 27.43 -21.55
C PRO A 317 -66.90 27.29 -22.60
N VAL A 318 -66.57 26.68 -23.72
CA VAL A 318 -67.47 26.31 -24.81
C VAL A 318 -67.30 24.84 -25.12
N HIS A 319 -68.39 24.08 -25.06
CA HIS A 319 -68.35 22.65 -25.36
C HIS A 319 -68.46 22.38 -26.85
N ILE A 320 -67.52 21.60 -27.39
CA ILE A 320 -67.47 21.15 -28.79
C ILE A 320 -67.87 19.66 -28.81
N PRO A 321 -69.03 19.29 -29.37
CA PRO A 321 -69.51 17.91 -29.34
C PRO A 321 -68.60 16.96 -30.14
N TYR A 322 -68.50 15.71 -29.68
CA TYR A 322 -67.73 14.66 -30.34
C TYR A 322 -68.05 14.48 -31.84
N ALA A 323 -69.33 14.63 -32.20
CA ALA A 323 -69.82 14.56 -33.58
C ALA A 323 -69.21 15.62 -34.51
N ASN A 324 -68.72 16.74 -33.98
CA ASN A 324 -68.09 17.83 -34.73
C ASN A 324 -66.55 17.77 -34.67
N ILE A 325 -65.97 16.86 -33.88
CA ILE A 325 -64.52 16.61 -33.81
C ILE A 325 -64.13 15.51 -34.80
N THR A 326 -64.86 14.40 -34.80
CA THR A 326 -64.55 13.22 -35.65
C THR A 326 -64.46 13.46 -37.16
N PRO A 327 -65.17 14.41 -37.80
CA PRO A 327 -65.00 14.71 -39.23
C PRO A 327 -63.59 15.19 -39.62
N PHE A 328 -62.84 15.69 -38.63
CA PHE A 328 -61.48 16.18 -38.78
C PHE A 328 -60.42 15.12 -38.48
N LEU A 329 -60.78 13.85 -38.26
CA LEU A 329 -59.80 12.78 -38.02
C LEU A 329 -58.73 12.73 -39.13
N ASN A 330 -57.47 12.76 -38.72
CA ASN A 330 -56.24 12.90 -39.51
C ASN A 330 -56.18 14.17 -40.37
N LYS A 331 -56.82 15.25 -39.92
CA LYS A 331 -56.81 16.56 -40.55
C LYS A 331 -56.58 17.65 -39.52
N SER A 332 -56.13 18.80 -40.00
CA SER A 332 -56.08 20.02 -39.20
C SER A 332 -57.48 20.62 -39.04
N VAL A 333 -57.76 21.16 -37.88
CA VAL A 333 -58.99 21.86 -37.53
C VAL A 333 -58.65 23.22 -36.93
N THR A 334 -59.40 24.24 -37.31
CA THR A 334 -59.22 25.60 -36.78
C THR A 334 -60.27 25.91 -35.72
N PHE A 335 -59.90 26.70 -34.71
CA PHE A 335 -60.79 27.18 -33.68
C PHE A 335 -60.56 28.66 -33.42
N GLN A 336 -61.63 29.45 -33.49
CA GLN A 336 -61.60 30.90 -33.28
C GLN A 336 -62.93 31.37 -32.68
N TYR A 337 -62.97 32.58 -32.15
CA TYR A 337 -64.22 33.21 -31.68
C TYR A 337 -64.28 34.69 -32.06
N SER A 338 -65.46 35.26 -31.95
CA SER A 338 -65.68 36.69 -32.13
C SER A 338 -66.70 37.21 -31.13
N VAL A 339 -66.52 38.46 -30.71
CA VAL A 339 -67.40 39.15 -29.77
C VAL A 339 -67.97 40.41 -30.42
N LEU A 340 -69.24 40.70 -30.16
CA LEU A 340 -69.92 41.89 -30.66
C LEU A 340 -69.53 43.10 -29.80
N GLN A 341 -69.02 44.16 -30.43
CA GLN A 341 -68.65 45.40 -29.75
C GLN A 341 -69.89 46.22 -29.34
N THR A 342 -69.69 47.18 -28.43
CA THR A 342 -70.75 48.00 -27.81
C THR A 342 -71.53 48.89 -28.79
N ASP A 343 -71.06 49.04 -30.03
CA ASP A 343 -71.77 49.73 -31.11
C ASP A 343 -72.86 48.88 -31.79
N ASN A 344 -73.00 47.60 -31.40
CA ASN A 344 -73.93 46.62 -31.95
C ASN A 344 -73.82 46.39 -33.48
N ALA A 345 -72.72 46.81 -34.10
CA ALA A 345 -72.50 46.69 -35.54
C ALA A 345 -71.17 46.00 -35.88
N THR A 346 -70.18 46.04 -34.99
CA THR A 346 -68.81 45.62 -35.27
C THR A 346 -68.42 44.37 -34.47
N TRP A 347 -67.82 43.38 -35.13
CA TRP A 347 -67.36 42.14 -34.50
C TRP A 347 -65.84 42.14 -34.38
N LEU A 348 -65.34 41.97 -33.15
CA LEU A 348 -63.92 41.79 -32.89
C LEU A 348 -63.59 40.30 -32.88
N GLN A 349 -62.65 39.88 -33.74
CA GLN A 349 -62.27 38.47 -33.89
C GLN A 349 -61.08 38.11 -33.01
N SER A 350 -60.97 36.84 -32.65
CA SER A 350 -59.77 36.27 -32.04
C SER A 350 -58.72 35.89 -33.08
N ASN A 351 -57.49 35.69 -32.62
CA ASN A 351 -56.50 34.88 -33.30
C ASN A 351 -57.01 33.43 -33.43
N VAL A 352 -56.47 32.70 -34.41
CA VAL A 352 -56.92 31.34 -34.76
C VAL A 352 -56.02 30.31 -34.09
N LEU A 353 -56.62 29.37 -33.36
CA LEU A 353 -55.96 28.15 -32.93
C LEU A 353 -56.06 27.11 -34.06
N THR A 354 -54.96 26.42 -34.36
CA THR A 354 -54.96 25.26 -35.27
C THR A 354 -54.55 24.01 -34.50
N LEU A 355 -55.33 22.93 -34.61
CA LEU A 355 -55.06 21.63 -34.00
C LEU A 355 -55.05 20.54 -35.07
N GLN A 356 -54.32 19.44 -34.85
CA GLN A 356 -54.48 18.19 -35.58
C GLN A 356 -55.42 17.26 -34.80
N VAL A 357 -56.41 16.68 -35.46
CA VAL A 357 -57.28 15.68 -34.82
C VAL A 357 -56.77 14.29 -35.18
N GLU A 358 -56.07 13.60 -34.29
CA GLU A 358 -55.42 12.32 -34.59
C GLU A 358 -55.62 11.28 -33.48
N GLN A 359 -55.76 10.00 -33.87
CA GLN A 359 -55.76 8.86 -32.94
C GLN A 359 -54.32 8.41 -32.58
N GLN A 360 -53.44 9.35 -32.27
CA GLN A 360 -52.04 9.01 -31.97
C GLN A 360 -51.86 8.73 -30.47
N VAL A 361 -51.09 7.68 -30.15
CA VAL A 361 -50.57 7.45 -28.79
C VAL A 361 -49.43 8.43 -28.58
N ALA A 362 -49.59 9.37 -27.66
CA ALA A 362 -48.57 10.39 -27.38
C ALA A 362 -47.28 9.73 -26.88
N GLN A 363 -46.13 10.29 -27.27
CA GLN A 363 -44.82 9.89 -26.72
C GLN A 363 -44.55 10.73 -25.47
N VAL A 364 -44.19 10.06 -24.36
CA VAL A 364 -43.84 10.72 -23.10
C VAL A 364 -42.39 10.44 -22.71
N ALA A 365 -41.87 11.21 -21.76
CA ALA A 365 -40.49 11.11 -21.30
C ALA A 365 -40.12 9.67 -20.86
N PRO A 366 -38.86 9.24 -21.01
CA PRO A 366 -38.43 7.92 -20.55
C PRO A 366 -38.44 7.82 -19.01
N PRO A 367 -38.52 6.61 -18.45
CA PRO A 367 -38.28 6.40 -17.01
C PRO A 367 -36.79 6.65 -16.67
N SER A 368 -36.49 6.85 -15.40
CA SER A 368 -35.11 7.02 -14.89
C SER A 368 -34.74 5.98 -13.84
N VAL A 369 -33.49 5.53 -13.86
CA VAL A 369 -32.90 4.62 -12.86
C VAL A 369 -31.64 5.28 -12.29
N PRO A 370 -31.69 5.90 -11.10
CA PRO A 370 -30.57 6.66 -10.54
C PRO A 370 -29.28 5.86 -10.34
N GLU A 371 -29.42 4.55 -10.14
CA GLU A 371 -28.32 3.61 -9.94
C GLU A 371 -27.55 3.25 -11.23
N VAL A 372 -27.99 3.75 -12.39
CA VAL A 372 -27.31 3.54 -13.67
C VAL A 372 -26.24 4.61 -13.88
N ALA A 373 -24.98 4.17 -13.99
CA ALA A 373 -23.86 5.02 -14.36
C ALA A 373 -23.32 4.60 -15.74
N ASN A 374 -23.17 5.56 -16.66
CA ASN A 374 -22.69 5.32 -18.03
C ASN A 374 -23.46 4.20 -18.79
N GLY A 375 -24.75 4.05 -18.51
CA GLY A 375 -25.60 3.02 -19.12
C GLY A 375 -25.44 1.60 -18.53
N VAL A 376 -24.71 1.45 -17.43
CA VAL A 376 -24.51 0.17 -16.73
C VAL A 376 -25.13 0.22 -15.33
N LEU A 377 -25.86 -0.83 -14.97
CA LEU A 377 -26.35 -1.08 -13.61
C LEU A 377 -25.52 -2.21 -12.99
N ASP A 378 -24.77 -1.90 -11.93
CA ASP A 378 -24.05 -2.90 -11.14
C ASP A 378 -24.96 -3.39 -10.00
N PRO A 379 -25.36 -4.68 -9.95
CA PRO A 379 -26.21 -5.19 -8.89
C PRO A 379 -25.66 -4.99 -7.46
N ARG A 380 -24.35 -4.73 -7.30
CA ARG A 380 -23.73 -4.45 -6.00
C ARG A 380 -24.15 -3.11 -5.40
N SER A 381 -24.66 -2.16 -6.19
CA SER A 381 -25.21 -0.91 -5.64
C SER A 381 -26.61 -1.10 -5.05
N LEU A 382 -27.27 -2.21 -5.36
CA LEU A 382 -28.66 -2.47 -4.98
C LEU A 382 -28.82 -3.22 -3.67
N SER A 383 -29.93 -2.96 -2.99
CA SER A 383 -30.39 -3.74 -1.84
C SER A 383 -30.96 -5.08 -2.29
N PRO A 384 -30.45 -6.23 -1.80
CA PRO A 384 -31.02 -7.54 -2.12
C PRO A 384 -32.46 -7.75 -1.63
N GLN A 385 -32.91 -6.94 -0.67
CA GLN A 385 -34.23 -7.03 -0.05
C GLN A 385 -35.30 -6.25 -0.82
N ILE A 386 -34.88 -5.19 -1.55
CA ILE A 386 -35.78 -4.25 -2.23
C ILE A 386 -35.67 -4.46 -3.75
N GLY A 387 -34.47 -4.33 -4.32
CA GLY A 387 -34.23 -4.45 -5.76
C GLY A 387 -33.75 -3.14 -6.39
N CYS A 388 -34.15 -2.89 -7.63
CA CYS A 388 -33.78 -1.70 -8.40
C CYS A 388 -34.95 -0.70 -8.45
N PRO A 389 -34.80 0.52 -7.90
CA PRO A 389 -35.83 1.55 -8.01
C PRO A 389 -35.86 2.15 -9.42
N VAL A 390 -37.06 2.24 -10.00
CA VAL A 390 -37.30 2.86 -11.31
C VAL A 390 -38.35 3.96 -11.13
N PHE A 391 -38.00 5.17 -11.53
CA PHE A 391 -38.88 6.33 -11.40
C PHE A 391 -39.53 6.66 -12.74
N VAL A 392 -40.85 6.70 -12.74
CA VAL A 392 -41.67 7.21 -13.84
C VAL A 392 -41.93 8.69 -13.59
N PRO A 393 -41.54 9.60 -14.49
CA PRO A 393 -41.73 11.04 -14.28
C PRO A 393 -43.22 11.40 -14.26
N ALA A 394 -43.55 12.50 -13.57
CA ALA A 394 -44.89 13.06 -13.63
C ALA A 394 -45.23 13.39 -15.09
N ALA A 395 -46.35 12.87 -15.57
CA ALA A 395 -46.77 13.07 -16.95
C ALA A 395 -47.92 14.10 -17.00
N GLU A 396 -47.74 15.12 -17.83
CA GLU A 396 -48.75 16.15 -18.05
C GLU A 396 -50.08 15.51 -18.48
N HIS A 397 -51.20 16.02 -17.94
CA HIS A 397 -52.56 15.58 -18.26
C HIS A 397 -52.96 14.17 -17.79
N THR A 398 -52.16 13.53 -16.91
CA THR A 398 -52.64 12.37 -16.13
C THR A 398 -53.74 12.80 -15.15
N ARG A 399 -54.66 11.88 -14.84
CA ARG A 399 -55.81 12.10 -13.97
C ARG A 399 -55.92 10.95 -12.98
N GLN A 400 -56.64 11.20 -11.89
CA GLN A 400 -57.01 10.15 -10.96
C GLN A 400 -57.67 8.97 -11.72
N GLY A 401 -57.21 7.76 -11.44
CA GLY A 401 -57.73 6.54 -12.04
C GLY A 401 -57.04 6.12 -13.35
N ASP A 402 -56.10 6.92 -13.87
CA ASP A 402 -55.21 6.45 -14.93
C ASP A 402 -54.25 5.38 -14.38
N THR A 403 -53.83 4.46 -15.25
CA THR A 403 -52.94 3.35 -14.89
C THR A 403 -51.60 3.48 -15.59
N ILE A 404 -50.52 3.42 -14.82
CA ILE A 404 -49.14 3.30 -15.29
C ILE A 404 -48.77 1.82 -15.33
N ARG A 405 -48.30 1.35 -16.48
CA ARG A 405 -47.71 0.01 -16.62
C ARG A 405 -46.24 0.13 -16.97
N LEU A 406 -45.35 -0.29 -16.08
CA LEU A 406 -43.91 -0.35 -16.30
C LEU A 406 -43.50 -1.75 -16.75
N THR A 407 -42.63 -1.82 -17.74
CA THR A 407 -42.02 -3.06 -18.23
C THR A 407 -40.51 -2.97 -18.13
N TRP A 408 -39.90 -3.95 -17.45
CA TRP A 408 -38.48 -4.26 -17.43
C TRP A 408 -38.25 -5.47 -18.34
N ALA A 409 -37.80 -5.20 -19.57
CA ALA A 409 -37.59 -6.23 -20.58
C ALA A 409 -36.10 -6.58 -20.68
N SER A 410 -35.73 -7.73 -20.13
CA SER A 410 -34.39 -8.30 -20.21
C SER A 410 -34.23 -9.15 -21.47
N GLN A 411 -33.04 -9.13 -22.08
CA GLN A 411 -32.72 -10.11 -23.14
C GLN A 411 -32.72 -11.56 -22.61
N LYS A 412 -32.60 -11.74 -21.29
CA LYS A 412 -32.75 -13.02 -20.60
C LYS A 412 -34.15 -13.10 -20.01
N THR A 413 -35.01 -13.94 -20.58
CA THR A 413 -36.42 -14.07 -20.18
C THR A 413 -36.66 -14.22 -18.67
N PRO A 414 -35.83 -14.96 -17.88
CA PRO A 414 -36.00 -15.03 -16.43
C PRO A 414 -35.86 -13.68 -15.70
N GLY A 415 -35.24 -12.69 -16.34
CA GLY A 415 -35.08 -11.34 -15.83
C GLY A 415 -36.21 -10.37 -16.16
N ASN A 416 -37.21 -10.78 -16.97
CA ASN A 416 -38.35 -9.92 -17.31
C ASN A 416 -39.22 -9.64 -16.09
N TRP A 417 -39.74 -8.42 -15.98
CA TRP A 417 -40.66 -8.02 -14.92
C TRP A 417 -41.61 -6.92 -15.40
N ASP A 418 -42.86 -6.94 -14.93
CA ASP A 418 -43.86 -5.92 -15.21
C ASP A 418 -44.50 -5.45 -13.90
N GLY A 419 -44.77 -4.14 -13.81
CA GLY A 419 -45.44 -3.50 -12.69
C GLY A 419 -46.62 -2.65 -13.15
N GLU A 420 -47.66 -2.56 -12.31
CA GLU A 420 -48.86 -1.74 -12.58
C GLU A 420 -49.18 -0.88 -11.36
N HIS A 421 -49.47 0.41 -11.59
CA HIS A 421 -49.89 1.36 -10.55
C HIS A 421 -51.07 2.20 -11.03
N VAL A 422 -52.10 2.37 -10.19
CA VAL A 422 -53.28 3.19 -10.49
C VAL A 422 -53.15 4.52 -9.75
N LEU A 423 -53.18 5.64 -10.49
CA LEU A 423 -52.95 6.97 -9.94
C LEU A 423 -54.07 7.42 -9.00
N LEU A 424 -53.69 7.82 -7.79
CA LEU A 424 -54.56 8.52 -6.85
C LEU A 424 -54.65 10.02 -7.19
N SER A 425 -55.65 10.71 -6.66
CA SER A 425 -55.83 12.15 -6.88
C SER A 425 -54.67 13.01 -6.34
N THR A 426 -53.85 12.48 -5.44
CA THR A 426 -52.67 13.15 -4.88
C THR A 426 -51.37 12.89 -5.67
N GLU A 427 -51.42 12.03 -6.68
CA GLU A 427 -50.24 11.48 -7.37
C GLU A 427 -50.10 11.97 -8.82
N THR A 428 -51.08 12.70 -9.36
CA THR A 428 -51.13 13.11 -10.78
C THR A 428 -50.00 14.05 -11.21
N ASP A 429 -49.35 14.73 -10.26
CA ASP A 429 -48.22 15.63 -10.52
C ASP A 429 -46.92 15.16 -9.85
N GLN A 430 -46.85 13.86 -9.47
CA GLN A 430 -45.70 13.29 -8.78
C GLN A 430 -45.04 12.18 -9.60
N SER A 431 -43.72 11.99 -9.40
CA SER A 431 -43.02 10.82 -9.93
C SER A 431 -43.44 9.57 -9.18
N ILE A 432 -43.66 8.46 -9.89
CA ILE A 432 -44.03 7.17 -9.31
C ILE A 432 -42.84 6.23 -9.32
N GLU A 433 -42.54 5.64 -8.16
CA GLU A 433 -41.46 4.67 -7.97
C GLU A 433 -41.97 3.23 -8.13
N PHE A 434 -41.21 2.41 -8.85
CA PHE A 434 -41.40 0.96 -8.95
C PHE A 434 -40.12 0.24 -8.49
N ASP A 435 -40.28 -0.78 -7.64
CA ASP A 435 -39.17 -1.65 -7.23
C ASP A 435 -39.11 -2.91 -8.09
N VAL A 436 -38.13 -2.99 -8.98
CA VAL A 436 -37.86 -4.21 -9.74
C VAL A 436 -37.15 -5.22 -8.83
N PRO A 437 -37.72 -6.41 -8.54
CA PRO A 437 -37.16 -7.32 -7.55
C PRO A 437 -35.72 -7.74 -7.86
N TYR A 438 -34.87 -7.80 -6.83
CA TYR A 438 -33.45 -8.18 -6.97
C TYR A 438 -33.22 -9.50 -7.75
N PRO A 439 -34.03 -10.57 -7.59
CA PRO A 439 -33.88 -11.78 -8.41
C PRO A 439 -34.02 -11.54 -9.92
N ASN A 440 -34.91 -10.62 -10.35
CA ASN A 440 -35.10 -10.28 -11.76
C ASN A 440 -33.89 -9.48 -12.30
N VAL A 441 -33.33 -8.59 -11.48
CA VAL A 441 -32.08 -7.86 -11.81
C VAL A 441 -30.91 -8.84 -11.95
N MET A 442 -30.74 -9.76 -11.00
CA MET A 442 -29.69 -10.79 -11.06
C MET A 442 -29.87 -11.76 -12.22
N ALA A 443 -31.12 -12.13 -12.55
CA ALA A 443 -31.41 -12.93 -13.74
C ALA A 443 -31.11 -12.20 -15.07
N SER A 444 -30.94 -10.87 -15.02
CA SER A 444 -30.52 -10.04 -16.14
C SER A 444 -29.01 -9.79 -16.20
N LEU A 445 -28.19 -10.35 -15.29
CA LEU A 445 -26.74 -10.17 -15.28
C LEU A 445 -26.12 -10.50 -16.65
N ASP A 446 -25.19 -9.66 -17.12
CA ASP A 446 -24.57 -9.72 -18.45
C ASP A 446 -25.57 -9.67 -19.62
N ALA A 447 -26.68 -8.96 -19.45
CA ALA A 447 -27.68 -8.75 -20.49
C ALA A 447 -28.12 -7.29 -20.56
N GLN A 448 -28.55 -6.87 -21.75
CA GLN A 448 -29.21 -5.59 -21.92
C GLN A 448 -30.65 -5.68 -21.42
N VAL A 449 -31.10 -4.60 -20.80
CA VAL A 449 -32.47 -4.39 -20.34
C VAL A 449 -33.02 -3.13 -21.00
N THR A 450 -34.25 -3.22 -21.48
CA THR A 450 -35.04 -2.06 -21.91
C THR A 450 -36.16 -1.81 -20.90
N VAL A 451 -36.18 -0.61 -20.33
CA VAL A 451 -37.17 -0.16 -19.37
C VAL A 451 -38.10 0.84 -20.07
N SER A 452 -39.41 0.64 -19.96
CA SER A 452 -40.40 1.53 -20.58
C SER A 452 -41.71 1.51 -19.79
N TYR A 453 -42.55 2.53 -19.96
CA TYR A 453 -43.89 2.52 -19.40
C TYR A 453 -44.96 2.96 -20.40
N SER A 454 -46.22 2.67 -20.08
CA SER A 454 -47.37 3.14 -20.83
C SER A 454 -48.49 3.65 -19.91
N LEU A 455 -49.23 4.65 -20.39
CA LEU A 455 -50.34 5.25 -19.67
C LEU A 455 -51.67 4.80 -20.28
N TRP A 456 -52.58 4.40 -19.41
CA TRP A 456 -53.87 3.83 -19.77
C TRP A 456 -55.01 4.59 -19.09
N ARG A 457 -56.05 4.90 -19.86
CA ARG A 457 -57.28 5.53 -19.38
C ARG A 457 -58.47 4.70 -19.85
N ALA A 458 -59.34 4.31 -18.92
CA ALA A 458 -60.50 3.46 -19.19
C ALA A 458 -60.19 2.20 -20.04
N GLY A 459 -59.03 1.59 -19.82
CA GLY A 459 -58.60 0.37 -20.52
C GLY A 459 -58.02 0.58 -21.93
N LYS A 460 -57.88 1.83 -22.40
CA LYS A 460 -57.18 2.17 -23.64
C LYS A 460 -55.85 2.85 -23.36
N ARG A 461 -54.81 2.45 -24.08
CA ARG A 461 -53.49 3.09 -24.03
C ARG A 461 -53.51 4.39 -24.82
N TYR A 462 -53.12 5.49 -24.19
CA TYR A 462 -53.10 6.81 -24.82
C TYR A 462 -51.71 7.45 -24.87
N ALA A 463 -50.76 6.95 -24.08
CA ALA A 463 -49.36 7.35 -24.17
C ALA A 463 -48.41 6.17 -23.93
N SER A 464 -47.22 6.26 -24.51
CA SER A 464 -46.09 5.35 -24.30
C SER A 464 -44.82 6.15 -24.10
N SER A 465 -43.95 5.69 -23.20
CA SER A 465 -42.67 6.33 -22.98
C SER A 465 -41.69 6.04 -24.11
N LEU A 466 -40.70 6.92 -24.26
CA LEU A 466 -39.44 6.53 -24.87
C LEU A 466 -38.77 5.44 -24.00
N PRO A 467 -38.07 4.47 -24.61
CA PRO A 467 -37.38 3.42 -23.85
C PRO A 467 -36.07 3.92 -23.25
N LEU A 468 -35.78 3.52 -22.00
CA LEU A 468 -34.46 3.61 -21.39
C LEU A 468 -33.74 2.26 -21.58
N THR A 469 -32.55 2.27 -22.17
CA THR A 469 -31.73 1.06 -22.34
C THR A 469 -30.54 1.09 -21.39
N LEU A 470 -30.34 0.01 -20.65
CA LEU A 470 -29.22 -0.19 -19.73
C LEU A 470 -28.65 -1.60 -19.86
N THR A 471 -27.43 -1.82 -19.39
CA THR A 471 -26.83 -3.16 -19.27
C THR A 471 -26.68 -3.52 -17.80
N VAL A 472 -27.18 -4.68 -17.39
CA VAL A 472 -26.90 -5.18 -16.03
C VAL A 472 -25.57 -5.91 -16.09
N GLN A 473 -24.54 -5.37 -15.45
CA GLN A 473 -23.20 -5.95 -15.47
C GLN A 473 -22.52 -5.75 -14.11
N GLN A 474 -21.96 -6.82 -13.57
CA GLN A 474 -21.19 -6.76 -12.32
C GLN A 474 -19.73 -6.47 -12.65
N GLY A 475 -19.17 -5.39 -12.09
CA GLY A 475 -17.76 -5.05 -12.26
C GLY A 475 -16.82 -6.07 -11.59
N ASN A 476 -15.56 -6.12 -12.04
CA ASN A 476 -14.53 -6.91 -11.38
C ASN A 476 -14.21 -6.35 -9.98
N LEU A 477 -13.78 -7.21 -9.06
CA LEU A 477 -13.19 -6.76 -7.81
C LEU A 477 -11.91 -5.93 -8.08
N PRO A 478 -11.64 -4.88 -7.29
CA PRO A 478 -10.40 -4.13 -7.40
C PRO A 478 -9.19 -5.00 -7.03
N ALA A 479 -8.01 -4.64 -7.55
CA ALA A 479 -6.77 -5.30 -7.15
C ALA A 479 -6.42 -4.93 -5.70
N ALA A 480 -5.94 -5.89 -4.91
CA ALA A 480 -5.40 -5.60 -3.58
C ALA A 480 -4.11 -4.77 -3.70
N THR A 481 -3.90 -3.84 -2.77
CA THR A 481 -2.70 -3.00 -2.75
C THR A 481 -1.97 -3.11 -1.41
N ILE A 482 -0.69 -2.77 -1.38
CA ILE A 482 0.11 -2.69 -0.15
C ILE A 482 0.49 -1.23 0.10
N ASP A 483 0.11 -0.69 1.25
CA ASP A 483 0.30 0.74 1.57
C ASP A 483 1.78 1.14 1.59
N GLN A 484 2.64 0.26 2.09
CA GLN A 484 4.08 0.49 2.21
C GLN A 484 4.83 0.26 0.90
N ALA A 485 4.18 -0.31 -0.14
CA ALA A 485 4.82 -0.56 -1.42
C ALA A 485 5.02 0.75 -2.21
N LYS A 486 6.16 0.85 -2.89
CA LYS A 486 6.53 1.96 -3.77
C LYS A 486 6.40 1.47 -5.22
N GLY A 487 5.21 1.62 -5.80
CA GLY A 487 4.88 1.02 -7.10
C GLY A 487 4.76 -0.49 -6.98
N SER A 488 5.43 -1.25 -7.84
CA SER A 488 5.50 -2.72 -7.77
C SER A 488 6.65 -3.23 -6.90
N THR A 489 7.24 -2.39 -6.04
CA THR A 489 8.37 -2.77 -5.19
C THR A 489 8.02 -2.57 -3.72
N LEU A 490 8.33 -3.56 -2.89
CA LEU A 490 8.14 -3.52 -1.45
C LEU A 490 9.48 -3.67 -0.73
N ASP A 491 9.85 -2.71 0.11
CA ASP A 491 11.00 -2.86 1.01
C ASP A 491 10.47 -3.27 2.40
N PRO A 492 10.89 -4.42 2.96
CA PRO A 492 10.51 -4.81 4.32
C PRO A 492 10.87 -3.76 5.39
N ALA A 493 11.86 -2.90 5.13
CA ALA A 493 12.22 -1.81 6.03
C ALA A 493 11.13 -0.73 6.14
N ASP A 494 10.27 -0.58 5.12
CA ASP A 494 9.11 0.31 5.16
C ASP A 494 7.93 -0.30 5.95
N CYS A 495 8.03 -1.58 6.36
CA CYS A 495 6.99 -2.35 7.03
C CYS A 495 7.39 -2.80 8.46
N PRO A 496 7.80 -1.89 9.37
CA PRO A 496 8.27 -2.27 10.71
C PRO A 496 7.22 -3.04 11.53
N ASP A 497 5.94 -2.75 11.31
CA ASP A 497 4.81 -3.40 12.00
C ASP A 497 4.07 -4.42 11.11
N GLY A 498 4.66 -4.80 9.97
CA GLY A 498 4.04 -5.59 8.92
C GLY A 498 3.53 -4.76 7.73
N ALA A 499 3.22 -5.44 6.63
CA ALA A 499 2.66 -4.84 5.42
C ALA A 499 1.13 -4.74 5.54
N THR A 500 0.59 -3.55 5.36
CA THR A 500 -0.85 -3.28 5.35
C THR A 500 -1.38 -3.49 3.94
N VAL A 501 -2.13 -4.58 3.75
CA VAL A 501 -2.87 -4.88 2.53
C VAL A 501 -4.21 -4.15 2.58
N ARG A 502 -4.45 -3.26 1.64
CA ARG A 502 -5.72 -2.53 1.48
C ARG A 502 -6.54 -3.11 0.33
N LEU A 503 -7.79 -3.45 0.65
CA LEU A 503 -8.83 -3.80 -0.30
C LEU A 503 -9.74 -2.58 -0.46
N ASP A 504 -9.78 -2.02 -1.67
CA ASP A 504 -10.45 -0.76 -1.95
C ASP A 504 -11.97 -0.88 -1.83
N ARG A 505 -12.62 0.15 -1.26
CA ARG A 505 -14.08 0.22 -1.05
C ARG A 505 -14.91 -0.02 -2.32
N SER A 506 -14.37 0.19 -3.52
CA SER A 506 -15.03 -0.16 -4.80
C SER A 506 -15.30 -1.67 -4.96
N GLY A 507 -14.72 -2.51 -4.08
CA GLY A 507 -15.10 -3.90 -3.91
C GLY A 507 -16.53 -4.10 -3.39
N GLY A 508 -17.18 -3.06 -2.86
CA GLY A 508 -18.57 -3.09 -2.39
C GLY A 508 -18.77 -4.03 -1.20
N PHE A 509 -17.86 -3.99 -0.22
CA PHE A 509 -17.88 -4.89 0.93
C PHE A 509 -19.05 -4.61 1.87
N ARG A 510 -19.77 -5.66 2.26
CA ARG A 510 -20.95 -5.61 3.14
C ARG A 510 -20.69 -6.38 4.42
N ALA A 511 -21.35 -5.99 5.51
CA ALA A 511 -21.24 -6.73 6.77
C ALA A 511 -21.60 -8.21 6.57
N GLY A 512 -20.73 -9.10 7.06
CA GLY A 512 -20.85 -10.55 6.92
C GLY A 512 -20.18 -11.16 5.70
N ASP A 513 -19.67 -10.36 4.74
CA ASP A 513 -18.85 -10.86 3.64
C ASP A 513 -17.61 -11.57 4.18
N GLN A 514 -17.28 -12.74 3.61
CA GLN A 514 -16.10 -13.53 3.96
C GLN A 514 -15.00 -13.29 2.94
N ILE A 515 -13.89 -12.73 3.40
CA ILE A 515 -12.71 -12.42 2.58
C ILE A 515 -11.62 -13.44 2.88
N THR A 516 -11.03 -14.01 1.83
CA THR A 516 -9.81 -14.82 1.94
C THR A 516 -8.69 -14.15 1.16
N LEU A 517 -7.73 -13.58 1.88
CA LEU A 517 -6.52 -12.99 1.31
C LEU A 517 -5.45 -14.06 1.11
N GLN A 518 -4.82 -14.07 -0.06
CA GLN A 518 -3.66 -14.90 -0.37
C GLN A 518 -2.45 -14.03 -0.69
N TRP A 519 -1.43 -14.11 0.17
CA TRP A 519 -0.09 -13.61 -0.06
C TRP A 519 0.79 -14.79 -0.44
N GLN A 520 1.22 -14.85 -1.70
CA GLN A 520 1.98 -15.96 -2.25
C GLN A 520 3.41 -15.52 -2.56
N GLY A 521 4.35 -15.87 -1.68
CA GLY A 521 5.79 -15.65 -1.84
C GLY A 521 6.57 -16.97 -1.74
N VAL A 522 7.69 -16.98 -1.00
CA VAL A 522 8.48 -18.20 -0.78
C VAL A 522 7.65 -19.24 -0.01
N PRO A 523 7.56 -20.50 -0.47
CA PRO A 523 6.84 -21.56 0.24
C PRO A 523 7.27 -21.68 1.71
N GLY A 524 6.30 -21.61 2.61
CA GLY A 524 6.54 -21.59 4.06
C GLY A 524 6.50 -20.17 4.61
N PRO A 525 7.64 -19.61 5.07
CA PRO A 525 7.63 -18.35 5.81
C PRO A 525 7.23 -17.12 4.99
N GLY A 526 7.30 -17.17 3.65
CA GLY A 526 6.95 -16.09 2.73
C GLY A 526 5.54 -16.15 2.15
N SER A 527 4.71 -17.11 2.59
CA SER A 527 3.33 -17.24 2.11
C SER A 527 2.35 -17.29 3.27
N VAL A 528 1.25 -16.55 3.16
CA VAL A 528 0.20 -16.54 4.18
C VAL A 528 -1.20 -16.45 3.55
N THR A 529 -2.14 -17.17 4.14
CA THR A 529 -3.58 -17.04 3.86
C THR A 529 -4.25 -16.43 5.09
N ALA A 530 -4.96 -15.32 4.91
CA ALA A 530 -5.66 -14.63 5.98
C ALA A 530 -7.15 -14.58 5.68
N ASN A 531 -7.97 -15.02 6.62
CA ASN A 531 -9.43 -14.98 6.52
C ASN A 531 -9.96 -13.79 7.34
N HIS A 532 -10.91 -13.06 6.79
CA HIS A 532 -11.55 -11.91 7.44
C HIS A 532 -13.05 -11.89 7.20
N THR A 533 -13.81 -11.52 8.22
CA THR A 533 -15.25 -11.27 8.08
C THR A 533 -15.47 -9.77 8.18
N VAL A 534 -16.06 -9.18 7.15
CA VAL A 534 -16.35 -7.74 7.12
C VAL A 534 -17.35 -7.40 8.23
N SER A 535 -16.98 -6.46 9.08
CA SER A 535 -17.82 -5.98 10.19
C SER A 535 -18.77 -4.84 9.76
N ASP A 536 -19.76 -4.53 10.61
CA ASP A 536 -20.67 -3.40 10.38
C ASP A 536 -19.94 -2.05 10.24
N ALA A 537 -18.79 -1.89 10.91
CA ALA A 537 -17.98 -0.67 10.85
C ALA A 537 -17.16 -0.55 9.56
N GLU A 538 -16.89 -1.66 8.88
CA GLU A 538 -16.09 -1.71 7.64
C GLU A 538 -16.98 -1.68 6.38
N GLN A 539 -18.30 -1.89 6.53
CA GLN A 539 -19.23 -1.88 5.41
C GLN A 539 -19.15 -0.57 4.61
N GLY A 540 -19.02 -0.70 3.28
CA GLY A 540 -18.90 0.43 2.35
C GLY A 540 -17.56 1.17 2.41
N GLY A 541 -16.63 0.76 3.28
CA GLY A 541 -15.29 1.30 3.41
C GLY A 541 -14.20 0.39 2.84
N ASP A 542 -12.95 0.83 2.96
CA ASP A 542 -11.78 0.01 2.66
C ASP A 542 -11.62 -1.06 3.75
N VAL A 543 -11.20 -2.27 3.37
CA VAL A 543 -10.85 -3.33 4.32
C VAL A 543 -9.32 -3.45 4.36
N THR A 544 -8.73 -3.38 5.56
CA THR A 544 -7.27 -3.48 5.73
C THR A 544 -6.88 -4.73 6.49
N LEU A 545 -5.91 -5.47 5.95
CA LEU A 545 -5.36 -6.71 6.51
C LEU A 545 -3.86 -6.52 6.72
N THR A 546 -3.29 -7.08 7.79
CA THR A 546 -1.85 -6.96 8.06
C THR A 546 -1.13 -8.28 7.80
N VAL A 547 -0.13 -8.26 6.92
CA VAL A 547 0.83 -9.35 6.73
C VAL A 547 2.06 -9.07 7.59
N GLN A 548 2.42 -10.02 8.44
CA GLN A 548 3.48 -9.85 9.44
C GLN A 548 4.84 -9.52 8.80
N GLN A 549 5.63 -8.66 9.45
CA GLN A 549 6.94 -8.24 8.96
C GLN A 549 7.85 -9.44 8.65
N ALA A 550 7.81 -10.49 9.47
CA ALA A 550 8.59 -11.71 9.26
C ALA A 550 8.29 -12.39 7.90
N THR A 551 7.02 -12.36 7.45
CA THR A 551 6.61 -12.88 6.15
C THR A 551 7.16 -12.03 5.02
N VAL A 552 6.98 -10.70 5.11
CA VAL A 552 7.53 -9.74 4.14
C VAL A 552 9.06 -9.87 4.03
N GLN A 553 9.74 -10.06 5.16
CA GLN A 553 11.20 -10.23 5.23
C GLN A 553 11.68 -11.55 4.61
N ALA A 554 10.87 -12.61 4.68
CA ALA A 554 11.19 -13.90 4.08
C ALA A 554 11.17 -13.86 2.54
N ASP A 555 10.43 -12.92 1.96
CA ASP A 555 10.28 -12.76 0.52
C ASP A 555 11.35 -11.86 -0.12
N VAL A 556 12.33 -11.34 0.63
CA VAL A 556 13.39 -10.50 0.05
C VAL A 556 14.09 -11.19 -1.12
N GLY A 557 14.07 -10.52 -2.27
CA GLY A 557 14.59 -11.01 -3.54
C GLY A 557 13.59 -11.81 -4.37
N GLN A 558 12.32 -11.88 -3.96
CA GLN A 558 11.24 -12.57 -4.69
C GLN A 558 10.16 -11.60 -5.16
N THR A 559 9.34 -12.06 -6.09
CA THR A 559 8.09 -11.40 -6.48
C THR A 559 6.93 -12.09 -5.77
N VAL A 560 6.22 -11.35 -4.93
CA VAL A 560 5.01 -11.83 -4.25
C VAL A 560 3.81 -11.59 -5.15
N THR A 561 2.91 -12.58 -5.20
CA THR A 561 1.57 -12.44 -5.78
C THR A 561 0.55 -12.22 -4.68
N LEU A 562 -0.24 -11.15 -4.78
CA LEU A 562 -1.27 -10.77 -3.84
C LEU A 562 -2.64 -10.84 -4.51
N GLU A 563 -3.53 -11.68 -4.01
CA GLU A 563 -4.91 -11.80 -4.49
C GLU A 563 -5.87 -12.07 -3.33
N TYR A 564 -7.15 -11.79 -3.52
CA TYR A 564 -8.17 -12.14 -2.54
C TYR A 564 -9.45 -12.65 -3.20
N THR A 565 -10.21 -13.42 -2.44
CA THR A 565 -11.56 -13.83 -2.81
C THR A 565 -12.58 -13.30 -1.81
N VAL A 566 -13.82 -13.10 -2.27
CA VAL A 566 -14.95 -12.66 -1.46
C VAL A 566 -16.12 -13.63 -1.68
N ILE A 567 -16.66 -14.15 -0.59
CA ILE A 567 -17.95 -14.85 -0.57
C ILE A 567 -18.94 -13.92 0.13
N ARG A 568 -19.99 -13.51 -0.58
CA ARG A 568 -20.95 -12.52 -0.08
C ARG A 568 -21.89 -13.12 0.96
N ALA A 569 -22.32 -12.32 1.93
CA ALA A 569 -23.31 -12.76 2.91
C ALA A 569 -24.61 -13.25 2.22
N GLY A 570 -24.95 -14.54 2.38
CA GLY A 570 -26.14 -15.14 1.78
C GLY A 570 -25.99 -15.63 0.33
N ASN A 571 -24.82 -15.47 -0.30
CA ASN A 571 -24.51 -16.00 -1.63
C ASN A 571 -23.21 -16.83 -1.60
N PRO A 572 -23.25 -18.14 -1.89
CA PRO A 572 -22.07 -18.99 -1.82
C PRO A 572 -21.10 -18.82 -3.00
N THR A 573 -21.41 -18.00 -4.01
CA THR A 573 -20.52 -17.78 -5.15
C THR A 573 -19.29 -16.99 -4.74
N GLU A 574 -18.12 -17.48 -5.13
CA GLU A 574 -16.83 -16.84 -4.87
C GLU A 574 -16.50 -15.82 -5.97
N GLU A 575 -16.24 -14.58 -5.58
CA GLU A 575 -15.69 -13.52 -6.42
C GLU A 575 -14.17 -13.46 -6.23
N LYS A 576 -13.39 -13.28 -7.31
CA LYS A 576 -11.93 -13.26 -7.26
C LYS A 576 -11.35 -11.93 -7.76
N SER A 577 -10.39 -11.37 -7.04
CA SER A 577 -9.63 -10.20 -7.47
C SER A 577 -8.62 -10.52 -8.57
N PRO A 578 -8.21 -9.55 -9.42
CA PRO A 578 -6.98 -9.69 -10.18
C PRO A 578 -5.76 -9.76 -9.24
N PRO A 579 -4.67 -10.44 -9.65
CA PRO A 579 -3.45 -10.52 -8.87
C PRO A 579 -2.62 -9.23 -8.97
N SER A 580 -2.07 -8.79 -7.85
CA SER A 580 -1.05 -7.73 -7.77
C SER A 580 0.33 -8.35 -7.55
N LEU A 581 1.34 -7.84 -8.27
CA LEU A 581 2.72 -8.34 -8.18
C LEU A 581 3.62 -7.31 -7.50
N TYR A 582 4.38 -7.75 -6.50
CA TYR A 582 5.32 -6.93 -5.76
C TYR A 582 6.70 -7.58 -5.67
N ASP A 583 7.71 -6.94 -6.26
CA ASP A 583 9.11 -7.29 -6.07
C ASP A 583 9.56 -6.85 -4.67
N VAL A 584 9.83 -7.80 -3.79
CA VAL A 584 10.31 -7.50 -2.46
C VAL A 584 11.82 -7.28 -2.53
N THR A 585 12.25 -6.02 -2.48
CA THR A 585 13.68 -5.67 -2.53
C THR A 585 14.05 -4.87 -1.31
N ALA A 586 15.09 -5.29 -0.62
CA ALA A 586 15.57 -4.61 0.55
C ALA A 586 16.87 -3.87 0.22
N GLN A 587 16.93 -2.58 0.56
CA GLN A 587 18.17 -1.80 0.45
C GLN A 587 18.89 -1.76 1.80
N PRO A 588 20.24 -1.61 1.83
CA PRO A 588 20.92 -1.24 3.05
C PRO A 588 20.36 0.10 3.56
N GLY A 589 20.19 0.23 4.87
CA GLY A 589 19.75 1.47 5.48
C GLY A 589 20.80 2.58 5.34
N GLN A 590 20.34 3.82 5.52
CA GLN A 590 21.19 5.00 5.64
C GLN A 590 21.62 5.17 7.10
N GLY A 591 22.84 5.70 7.31
CA GLY A 591 23.39 5.91 8.63
C GLY A 591 24.80 5.35 8.84
N LYS A 592 25.42 5.76 9.95
CA LYS A 592 26.77 5.31 10.36
C LYS A 592 26.67 3.99 11.11
N LEU A 593 27.59 3.07 10.86
CA LEU A 593 27.49 1.71 11.40
C LEU A 593 27.94 1.62 12.86
N LEU A 594 27.08 1.08 13.71
CA LEU A 594 27.42 0.54 15.01
C LEU A 594 27.16 -0.98 15.01
N VAL A 595 28.20 -1.77 14.70
CA VAL A 595 28.12 -3.24 14.80
C VAL A 595 28.51 -3.70 16.21
N MET A 596 27.70 -4.56 16.82
CA MET A 596 27.90 -5.10 18.16
C MET A 596 27.75 -6.62 18.16
N GLY A 597 28.35 -7.28 19.14
CA GLY A 597 28.38 -8.73 19.29
C GLY A 597 29.77 -9.31 19.09
N ALA A 598 30.09 -10.38 19.82
CA ALA A 598 31.33 -11.10 19.62
C ALA A 598 31.31 -11.88 18.31
N ARG A 599 32.47 -11.95 17.65
CA ARG A 599 32.75 -13.01 16.68
C ARG A 599 32.60 -14.37 17.38
N ASN A 600 32.05 -15.34 16.68
CA ASN A 600 31.89 -16.71 17.17
C ASN A 600 33.26 -17.27 17.64
N SER A 601 33.38 -17.73 18.88
CA SER A 601 34.66 -18.26 19.39
C SER A 601 34.80 -19.77 19.19
N SER A 602 34.72 -20.22 17.93
CA SER A 602 34.87 -21.64 17.56
C SER A 602 36.24 -22.24 17.91
N GLY A 603 37.20 -21.39 18.32
CA GLY A 603 38.52 -21.78 18.80
C GLY A 603 38.69 -21.71 20.32
N GLY A 604 37.70 -21.29 21.10
CA GLY A 604 37.79 -21.30 22.57
C GLY A 604 37.58 -22.69 23.18
N PHE A 605 38.05 -22.89 24.42
CA PHE A 605 37.66 -24.02 25.24
C PHE A 605 36.15 -23.99 25.42
N ARG A 606 35.49 -25.09 25.02
CA ARG A 606 34.04 -25.14 24.81
C ARG A 606 33.55 -24.03 23.88
N TRP A 607 33.70 -24.29 22.59
CA TRP A 607 33.04 -23.70 21.42
C TRP A 607 31.56 -23.24 21.52
N GLU A 608 30.90 -23.29 22.68
CA GLU A 608 29.45 -23.16 22.85
C GLU A 608 29.03 -22.01 23.79
N HIS A 609 30.00 -21.20 24.23
CA HIS A 609 29.82 -20.14 25.24
C HIS A 609 29.63 -18.72 24.70
N VAL A 610 29.61 -18.53 23.38
CA VAL A 610 29.63 -17.17 22.80
C VAL A 610 28.65 -17.04 21.64
N SER A 611 28.02 -15.86 21.56
CA SER A 611 27.18 -15.40 20.46
C SER A 611 27.70 -15.86 19.10
N HIS A 612 26.80 -16.44 18.32
CA HIS A 612 26.98 -16.72 16.91
C HIS A 612 26.43 -15.59 16.05
N ARG A 613 25.82 -14.56 16.65
CA ARG A 613 25.24 -13.43 15.93
C ARG A 613 25.93 -12.11 16.24
N LEU A 614 26.07 -11.29 15.19
CA LEU A 614 26.41 -9.88 15.27
C LEU A 614 25.21 -9.06 14.82
N SER A 615 25.02 -7.87 15.39
CA SER A 615 23.90 -6.97 15.06
C SER A 615 24.42 -5.61 14.64
N ALA A 616 23.77 -4.99 13.64
CA ALA A 616 24.06 -3.64 13.19
C ALA A 616 22.99 -2.66 13.66
N PHE A 617 23.45 -1.51 14.12
CA PHE A 617 22.62 -0.38 14.54
C PHE A 617 23.12 0.88 13.85
N ASP A 618 22.25 1.87 13.73
CA ASP A 618 22.69 3.22 13.38
C ASP A 618 23.36 3.85 14.61
N LYS A 619 24.57 4.38 14.41
CA LYS A 619 25.43 4.88 15.48
C LYS A 619 24.87 6.12 16.19
N VAL A 620 23.96 6.86 15.54
CA VAL A 620 23.39 8.11 16.09
C VAL A 620 22.10 7.80 16.84
N THR A 621 21.18 7.08 16.20
CA THR A 621 19.84 6.80 16.70
C THR A 621 19.77 5.56 17.58
N SER A 622 20.78 4.68 17.52
CA SER A 622 20.81 3.37 18.18
C SER A 622 19.65 2.44 17.76
N GLN A 623 19.01 2.71 16.61
CA GLN A 623 18.00 1.82 16.05
C GLN A 623 18.64 0.71 15.22
N PRO A 624 18.03 -0.49 15.13
CA PRO A 624 18.50 -1.55 14.24
C PRO A 624 18.68 -1.02 12.81
N LEU A 625 19.82 -1.31 12.19
CA LEU A 625 20.15 -0.83 10.87
C LEU A 625 20.32 -2.01 9.93
N ASN A 626 19.51 -2.05 8.88
CA ASN A 626 19.62 -3.09 7.87
C ASN A 626 20.94 -2.89 7.10
N ALA A 627 21.89 -3.80 7.27
CA ALA A 627 23.24 -3.68 6.71
C ALA A 627 23.52 -4.82 5.74
N GLN A 628 24.44 -4.57 4.81
CA GLN A 628 25.04 -5.60 3.97
C GLN A 628 26.23 -6.22 4.69
N TRP A 629 26.28 -7.54 4.71
CA TRP A 629 27.29 -8.36 5.37
C TRP A 629 27.93 -9.31 4.38
N ARG A 630 29.25 -9.46 4.45
CA ARG A 630 29.97 -10.54 3.77
C ARG A 630 31.32 -10.77 4.40
N TYR A 631 31.81 -11.99 4.33
CA TYR A 631 33.23 -12.20 4.65
C TYR A 631 34.12 -11.60 3.55
N ASP A 632 35.35 -11.24 3.89
CA ASP A 632 36.28 -10.58 2.95
C ASP A 632 36.65 -11.44 1.72
N ASP A 633 36.36 -12.74 1.76
CA ASP A 633 36.56 -13.70 0.67
C ASP A 633 35.30 -14.04 -0.14
N GLU A 634 34.16 -13.40 0.16
CA GLU A 634 32.91 -13.56 -0.58
C GLU A 634 32.68 -12.45 -1.62
N SER A 635 32.07 -12.83 -2.74
CA SER A 635 31.64 -11.88 -3.76
C SER A 635 30.28 -11.26 -3.45
N SER A 636 29.33 -12.06 -2.93
CA SER A 636 27.96 -11.64 -2.64
C SER A 636 27.81 -11.03 -1.25
N TRP A 637 26.91 -10.05 -1.15
CA TRP A 637 26.49 -9.45 0.11
C TRP A 637 25.16 -10.06 0.56
N LYS A 638 25.03 -10.29 1.86
CA LYS A 638 23.77 -10.69 2.50
C LYS A 638 23.22 -9.49 3.25
N LEU A 639 21.94 -9.22 3.12
CA LEU A 639 21.32 -8.09 3.79
C LEU A 639 20.61 -8.54 5.07
N GLY A 640 20.73 -7.77 6.14
CA GLY A 640 20.02 -8.00 7.39
C GLY A 640 20.43 -7.03 8.50
N THR A 641 19.64 -6.93 9.56
CA THR A 641 20.02 -6.21 10.79
C THR A 641 20.94 -7.01 11.69
N SER A 642 21.02 -8.32 11.48
CA SER A 642 21.95 -9.22 12.16
C SER A 642 22.56 -10.24 11.20
N PHE A 643 23.66 -10.86 11.62
CA PHE A 643 24.43 -11.80 10.82
C PHE A 643 24.92 -12.97 11.65
N LYS A 644 24.70 -14.20 11.15
CA LYS A 644 25.22 -15.42 11.75
C LYS A 644 26.67 -15.67 11.34
N ASP A 645 27.59 -15.57 12.30
CA ASP A 645 29.02 -15.75 12.12
C ASP A 645 29.42 -17.23 12.14
N THR A 646 29.47 -17.82 10.96
CA THR A 646 29.93 -19.18 10.66
C THR A 646 31.42 -19.28 10.34
N ARG A 647 32.09 -18.15 10.05
CA ARG A 647 33.52 -18.10 9.69
C ARG A 647 34.28 -17.03 10.50
N PRO A 648 34.33 -17.18 11.83
CA PRO A 648 34.96 -16.20 12.72
C PRO A 648 36.44 -15.92 12.44
N TRP A 649 37.15 -16.80 11.75
CA TRP A 649 38.56 -16.62 11.35
C TRP A 649 38.75 -15.72 10.11
N VAL A 650 37.67 -15.32 9.43
CA VAL A 650 37.71 -14.41 8.27
C VAL A 650 37.21 -13.02 8.71
N PRO A 651 37.86 -11.91 8.31
CA PRO A 651 37.33 -10.58 8.54
C PRO A 651 35.93 -10.42 7.93
N LEU A 652 35.04 -9.74 8.64
CA LEU A 652 33.64 -9.56 8.25
C LEU A 652 33.42 -8.11 7.83
N ASN A 653 33.07 -7.89 6.57
CA ASN A 653 32.72 -6.56 6.07
C ASN A 653 31.25 -6.28 6.31
N VAL A 654 30.96 -5.08 6.79
CA VAL A 654 29.60 -4.59 7.05
C VAL A 654 29.46 -3.23 6.40
N LYS A 655 28.39 -3.03 5.64
CA LYS A 655 28.17 -1.84 4.82
C LYS A 655 26.72 -1.33 4.95
N SER A 656 26.57 -0.03 5.16
CA SER A 656 25.33 0.74 4.97
C SER A 656 25.44 1.56 3.68
N GLN A 657 24.46 2.43 3.39
CA GLN A 657 24.62 3.37 2.26
C GLN A 657 25.76 4.37 2.50
N ASP A 658 26.00 4.75 3.75
CA ASP A 658 26.88 5.88 4.12
C ASP A 658 28.18 5.47 4.82
N ASP A 659 28.35 4.17 5.09
CA ASP A 659 29.46 3.68 5.88
C ASP A 659 29.89 2.26 5.53
N THR A 660 31.14 1.93 5.80
CA THR A 660 31.65 0.56 5.66
C THR A 660 32.72 0.33 6.71
N ILE A 661 32.52 -0.71 7.52
CA ILE A 661 33.49 -1.16 8.51
C ILE A 661 33.86 -2.62 8.27
N THR A 662 35.05 -3.01 8.71
CA THR A 662 35.48 -4.40 8.72
C THR A 662 35.70 -4.83 10.16
N ILE A 663 35.08 -5.92 10.60
CA ILE A 663 35.26 -6.49 11.94
C ILE A 663 36.45 -7.45 11.92
N GLN A 664 37.27 -7.42 12.97
CA GLN A 664 38.38 -8.35 13.15
C GLN A 664 37.90 -9.81 13.09
N PRO A 665 38.75 -10.76 12.64
CA PRO A 665 38.57 -12.16 13.02
C PRO A 665 38.44 -12.31 14.53
N VAL A 666 37.95 -13.46 15.00
CA VAL A 666 37.92 -13.76 16.44
C VAL A 666 39.29 -13.49 17.06
N ASN A 667 39.31 -12.58 18.03
CA ASN A 667 40.52 -12.00 18.59
C ASN A 667 40.65 -12.22 20.09
N ILE A 668 39.73 -12.97 20.70
CA ILE A 668 39.81 -13.48 22.07
C ILE A 668 39.48 -14.97 22.06
N ALA A 669 40.32 -15.76 22.71
CA ALA A 669 40.05 -17.16 23.00
C ALA A 669 40.38 -17.46 24.47
N GLY A 670 39.61 -18.36 25.06
CA GLY A 670 39.75 -18.77 26.45
C GLY A 670 40.14 -20.24 26.56
N SER A 671 40.88 -20.58 27.61
CA SER A 671 41.08 -21.95 28.08
C SER A 671 40.48 -22.11 29.48
N GLY A 672 40.38 -23.34 29.95
CA GLY A 672 40.27 -23.64 31.37
C GLY A 672 39.64 -24.99 31.65
N ASP A 673 39.39 -25.28 32.92
CA ASP A 673 38.84 -26.56 33.37
C ASP A 673 37.42 -26.41 33.94
N ASN A 674 36.73 -27.54 34.06
CA ASN A 674 35.35 -27.61 34.53
C ASN A 674 35.23 -27.97 36.01
N GLY A 675 36.36 -27.90 36.71
CA GLY A 675 36.46 -28.21 38.11
C GLY A 675 35.71 -27.19 38.97
N THR A 676 35.55 -27.53 40.23
CA THR A 676 35.15 -26.58 41.27
C THR A 676 36.32 -25.72 41.74
N THR A 677 37.56 -26.13 41.43
CA THR A 677 38.80 -25.44 41.75
C THR A 677 38.95 -24.18 40.90
N ARG A 678 39.16 -23.04 41.57
CA ARG A 678 39.34 -21.74 40.93
C ARG A 678 40.76 -21.48 40.49
N GLY A 679 40.91 -20.63 39.47
CA GLY A 679 42.22 -20.27 38.92
C GLY A 679 42.75 -21.36 38.01
N THR A 680 41.87 -22.03 37.25
CA THR A 680 42.24 -23.11 36.33
C THR A 680 41.95 -22.73 34.89
N ALA A 681 42.27 -21.48 34.52
CA ALA A 681 41.90 -20.91 33.24
C ALA A 681 42.90 -19.83 32.79
N ALA A 682 42.91 -19.56 31.49
CA ALA A 682 43.67 -18.49 30.89
C ALA A 682 42.91 -17.87 29.71
N MET A 683 43.43 -16.75 29.23
CA MET A 683 42.91 -16.01 28.08
C MET A 683 44.06 -15.68 27.13
N VAL A 684 43.76 -15.61 25.84
CA VAL A 684 44.68 -15.11 24.82
C VAL A 684 43.95 -14.11 23.92
N ALA A 685 44.66 -13.03 23.57
CA ALA A 685 44.21 -12.01 22.63
C ALA A 685 45.08 -12.01 21.37
N LEU A 686 44.43 -11.97 20.19
CA LEU A 686 45.06 -11.68 18.91
C LEU A 686 45.06 -10.17 18.71
N LEU A 687 46.25 -9.59 18.64
CA LEU A 687 46.44 -8.16 18.50
C LEU A 687 46.36 -7.74 17.02
N ASN A 688 46.06 -6.47 16.79
CA ASN A 688 45.92 -5.83 15.49
C ASN A 688 47.15 -5.93 14.59
N LYS A 689 48.33 -6.14 15.18
CA LYS A 689 49.59 -6.34 14.46
C LYS A 689 49.88 -7.80 14.13
N GLY A 690 49.00 -8.75 14.50
CA GLY A 690 49.13 -10.17 14.20
C GLY A 690 49.98 -10.95 15.22
N GLY A 691 50.33 -10.32 16.35
CA GLY A 691 50.90 -11.01 17.50
C GLY A 691 49.84 -11.43 18.50
N VAL A 692 50.22 -12.28 19.45
CA VAL A 692 49.33 -12.75 20.52
C VAL A 692 49.87 -12.38 21.90
N ILE A 693 48.98 -12.16 22.85
CA ILE A 693 49.32 -11.97 24.26
C ILE A 693 48.35 -12.78 25.12
N ALA A 694 48.85 -13.44 26.17
CA ALA A 694 48.05 -14.27 27.06
C ALA A 694 48.22 -13.84 28.52
N TRP A 695 47.22 -14.12 29.33
CA TRP A 695 47.22 -13.89 30.78
C TRP A 695 46.35 -14.92 31.50
N GLY A 696 46.45 -14.96 32.83
CA GLY A 696 45.88 -16.03 33.65
C GLY A 696 46.94 -17.04 34.06
N VAL A 697 46.55 -18.30 34.28
CA VAL A 697 47.47 -19.31 34.80
C VAL A 697 48.37 -19.88 33.71
N ALA A 698 49.69 -19.86 33.95
CA ALA A 698 50.69 -20.31 32.99
C ALA A 698 50.48 -21.76 32.53
N GLY A 699 50.15 -22.68 33.45
CA GLY A 699 49.84 -24.08 33.16
C GLY A 699 48.59 -24.29 32.29
N TYR A 700 47.76 -23.26 32.13
CA TYR A 700 46.59 -23.26 31.25
C TYR A 700 46.81 -22.44 29.97
N GLY A 701 48.06 -22.04 29.70
CA GLY A 701 48.43 -21.25 28.53
C GLY A 701 48.49 -19.74 28.76
N GLY A 702 48.38 -19.27 30.01
CA GLY A 702 48.42 -17.85 30.38
C GLY A 702 49.77 -17.15 30.19
N THR A 703 50.78 -17.81 29.63
CA THR A 703 52.09 -17.24 29.32
C THR A 703 52.54 -17.67 27.93
N VAL A 704 52.64 -16.71 27.02
CA VAL A 704 53.10 -16.97 25.65
C VAL A 704 54.62 -17.12 25.62
N PRO A 705 55.18 -18.17 25.01
CA PRO A 705 56.62 -18.33 24.84
C PRO A 705 57.25 -17.15 24.07
N PRO A 706 58.49 -16.73 24.41
CA PRO A 706 59.19 -15.64 23.71
C PRO A 706 59.29 -15.82 22.20
N THR A 707 59.42 -17.06 21.72
CA THR A 707 59.47 -17.36 20.28
C THR A 707 58.15 -17.07 19.58
N ILE A 708 57.02 -17.28 20.24
CA ILE A 708 55.67 -17.03 19.70
C ILE A 708 55.31 -15.54 19.81
N LEU A 709 55.77 -14.85 20.87
CA LEU A 709 55.58 -13.40 21.04
C LEU A 709 56.16 -12.56 19.89
N THR A 710 57.15 -13.10 19.16
CA THR A 710 57.74 -12.41 18.00
C THR A 710 56.91 -12.49 16.72
N TYR A 711 55.85 -13.33 16.69
CA TYR A 711 55.02 -13.44 15.49
C TYR A 711 54.18 -12.18 15.28
N ASP A 712 54.07 -11.76 14.03
CA ASP A 712 53.26 -10.65 13.55
C ASP A 712 52.29 -11.08 12.44
N ASP A 713 52.19 -12.39 12.20
CA ASP A 713 51.46 -13.00 11.10
C ASP A 713 50.41 -14.03 11.57
N VAL A 714 50.03 -14.04 12.85
CA VAL A 714 48.95 -14.90 13.37
C VAL A 714 47.60 -14.44 12.80
N VAL A 715 46.78 -15.42 12.41
CA VAL A 715 45.46 -15.21 11.78
C VAL A 715 44.33 -16.01 12.43
N GLU A 716 44.65 -17.00 13.26
CA GLU A 716 43.65 -17.81 13.95
C GLU A 716 44.23 -18.36 15.25
N MET A 717 43.38 -18.51 16.26
CA MET A 717 43.72 -19.09 17.56
C MET A 717 42.74 -20.22 17.88
N ALA A 718 43.24 -21.26 18.53
CA ALA A 718 42.45 -22.33 19.09
C ALA A 718 42.95 -22.64 20.51
N ALA A 719 42.08 -23.22 21.34
CA ALA A 719 42.34 -23.57 22.72
C ALA A 719 41.83 -24.98 23.02
N THR A 720 42.53 -25.66 23.91
CA THR A 720 42.02 -26.80 24.67
C THR A 720 41.73 -26.35 26.09
N ARG A 721 41.47 -27.29 27.01
CA ARG A 721 41.30 -26.94 28.42
C ARG A 721 42.51 -26.24 29.02
N ALA A 722 43.74 -26.52 28.55
CA ALA A 722 44.96 -26.05 29.20
C ALA A 722 46.09 -25.64 28.22
N ALA A 723 45.81 -25.57 26.93
CA ALA A 723 46.77 -25.15 25.92
C ALA A 723 46.13 -24.25 24.86
N PHE A 724 46.98 -23.51 24.15
CA PHE A 724 46.60 -22.73 22.98
C PHE A 724 47.44 -23.12 21.77
N ALA A 725 46.86 -22.96 20.59
CA ALA A 725 47.52 -23.11 19.31
C ALA A 725 47.18 -21.93 18.40
N VAL A 726 48.13 -21.53 17.56
CA VAL A 726 47.96 -20.44 16.60
C VAL A 726 48.27 -20.89 15.19
N ARG A 727 47.49 -20.38 14.24
CA ARG A 727 47.77 -20.49 12.80
C ARG A 727 48.33 -19.17 12.30
N ARG A 728 49.41 -19.27 11.54
CA ARG A 728 50.05 -18.14 10.87
C ARG A 728 49.53 -18.00 9.45
N SER A 729 49.64 -16.82 8.84
CA SER A 729 49.15 -16.55 7.49
C SER A 729 49.85 -17.37 6.40
N ASN A 730 50.98 -18.00 6.72
CA ASN A 730 51.72 -18.90 5.84
C ASN A 730 51.33 -20.39 6.02
N GLY A 731 50.30 -20.70 6.80
CA GLY A 731 49.83 -22.08 7.04
C GLY A 731 50.61 -22.85 8.11
N ARG A 732 51.63 -22.26 8.73
CA ARG A 732 52.39 -22.88 9.82
C ARG A 732 51.70 -22.68 11.18
N LEU A 733 52.08 -23.55 12.12
CA LEU A 733 51.43 -23.70 13.43
C LEU A 733 52.44 -23.46 14.56
N ALA A 734 51.94 -23.03 15.71
CA ALA A 734 52.64 -23.08 16.98
C ALA A 734 51.65 -23.37 18.11
N ALA A 735 52.11 -24.02 19.18
CA ALA A 735 51.31 -24.33 20.36
C ALA A 735 52.09 -24.04 21.64
N TRP A 736 51.39 -23.77 22.74
CA TRP A 736 51.96 -23.61 24.08
C TRP A 736 50.93 -23.93 25.16
N GLY A 737 51.40 -24.06 26.40
CA GLY A 737 50.60 -24.44 27.56
C GLY A 737 50.94 -25.84 28.02
N ASP A 738 49.97 -26.55 28.59
CA ASP A 738 50.18 -27.90 29.10
C ASP A 738 50.40 -28.93 27.98
N ALA A 739 51.49 -29.69 28.06
CA ALA A 739 51.89 -30.64 27.02
C ALA A 739 50.90 -31.80 26.85
N ASP A 740 50.34 -32.30 27.97
CA ASP A 740 49.36 -33.41 27.97
C ASP A 740 48.02 -33.00 27.34
N ASN A 741 47.78 -31.70 27.21
CA ASN A 741 46.59 -31.10 26.60
C ASN A 741 46.89 -30.39 25.27
N GLY A 742 47.99 -30.75 24.60
CA GLY A 742 48.31 -30.29 23.24
C GLY A 742 49.17 -29.03 23.15
N GLY A 743 49.74 -28.57 24.27
CA GLY A 743 50.63 -27.40 24.34
C GLY A 743 51.97 -27.57 23.66
N THR A 744 52.31 -28.78 23.22
CA THR A 744 53.56 -29.07 22.49
C THR A 744 53.23 -29.75 21.16
N LEU A 745 53.78 -29.22 20.07
CA LEU A 745 53.70 -29.87 18.75
C LEU A 745 54.66 -31.07 18.70
N PRO A 746 54.26 -32.20 18.09
CA PRO A 746 55.16 -33.33 17.88
C PRO A 746 56.37 -32.97 17.00
N ASP A 747 57.48 -33.70 17.18
CA ASP A 747 58.68 -33.52 16.35
C ASP A 747 58.36 -33.72 14.86
N GLY A 748 58.88 -32.82 14.02
CA GLY A 748 58.65 -32.83 12.57
C GLY A 748 57.25 -32.36 12.12
N PHE A 749 56.31 -32.10 13.03
CA PHE A 749 54.94 -31.70 12.68
C PHE A 749 54.89 -30.38 11.91
N THR A 750 55.72 -29.40 12.30
CA THR A 750 55.80 -28.10 11.62
C THR A 750 56.45 -28.17 10.24
N VAL A 751 57.09 -29.29 9.90
CA VAL A 751 57.68 -29.56 8.58
C VAL A 751 56.67 -30.29 7.70
N SER A 752 55.90 -31.21 8.26
CA SER A 752 54.87 -31.98 7.52
C SER A 752 53.59 -31.21 7.27
N VAL A 753 53.23 -30.28 8.17
CA VAL A 753 52.03 -29.44 8.06
C VAL A 753 52.44 -27.98 7.88
N THR A 754 52.44 -27.54 6.62
CA THR A 754 52.82 -26.17 6.21
C THR A 754 51.67 -25.42 5.52
N ASP A 755 50.54 -26.08 5.33
CA ASP A 755 49.39 -25.66 4.56
C ASP A 755 48.09 -25.70 5.39
N ALA A 756 48.20 -25.49 6.71
CA ALA A 756 47.02 -25.45 7.56
C ALA A 756 46.10 -24.31 7.14
N THR A 757 44.81 -24.60 7.05
CA THR A 757 43.76 -23.61 6.73
C THR A 757 42.82 -23.36 7.89
N ARG A 758 42.74 -24.28 8.86
CA ARG A 758 41.96 -24.19 10.11
C ARG A 758 42.65 -24.94 11.24
N ILE A 759 42.41 -24.53 12.48
CA ILE A 759 42.75 -25.28 13.70
C ILE A 759 41.49 -25.38 14.56
N VAL A 760 41.23 -26.55 15.12
CA VAL A 760 40.12 -26.81 16.04
C VAL A 760 40.66 -27.51 17.28
N GLY A 761 40.28 -27.06 18.47
CA GLY A 761 40.64 -27.69 19.74
C GLY A 761 39.49 -28.52 20.30
N SER A 762 39.80 -29.66 20.92
CA SER A 762 38.91 -30.44 21.80
C SER A 762 39.28 -30.20 23.27
N TYR A 763 38.91 -31.10 24.19
CA TYR A 763 39.27 -30.96 25.59
C TYR A 763 40.78 -30.93 25.85
N GLY A 764 41.58 -31.69 25.10
CA GLY A 764 43.03 -31.80 25.31
C GLY A 764 43.81 -32.17 24.06
N ALA A 765 43.24 -31.94 22.89
CA ALA A 765 43.88 -32.19 21.61
C ALA A 765 43.50 -31.14 20.58
N PHE A 766 44.25 -31.10 19.49
CA PHE A 766 43.97 -30.24 18.35
C PHE A 766 43.91 -31.04 17.07
N ALA A 767 43.09 -30.55 16.14
CA ALA A 767 43.01 -31.02 14.76
C ALA A 767 43.17 -29.84 13.80
N VAL A 768 43.74 -30.13 12.64
CA VAL A 768 44.01 -29.17 11.57
C VAL A 768 43.38 -29.65 10.29
N LEU A 769 42.69 -28.75 9.60
CA LEU A 769 42.29 -28.93 8.21
C LEU A 769 43.35 -28.31 7.30
N ARG A 770 43.89 -29.12 6.40
CA ARG A 770 44.91 -28.71 5.43
C ARG A 770 44.28 -28.24 4.12
N ALA A 771 45.01 -27.47 3.33
CA ALA A 771 44.53 -26.92 2.06
C ALA A 771 44.14 -28.02 1.06
N ASN A 772 44.79 -29.18 1.13
CA ASN A 772 44.51 -30.35 0.33
C ASN A 772 43.31 -31.20 0.82
N GLY A 773 42.56 -30.73 1.84
CA GLY A 773 41.41 -31.43 2.40
C GLY A 773 41.75 -32.58 3.34
N GLN A 774 43.02 -32.76 3.73
CA GLN A 774 43.45 -33.73 4.73
C GLN A 774 43.38 -33.19 6.16
N ILE A 775 43.35 -34.11 7.12
CA ILE A 775 43.40 -33.82 8.55
C ILE A 775 44.80 -34.12 9.10
N ALA A 776 45.26 -33.30 10.06
CA ALA A 776 46.38 -33.63 10.95
C ALA A 776 45.96 -33.39 12.40
N THR A 777 46.47 -34.16 13.35
CA THR A 777 46.07 -34.11 14.77
C THR A 777 47.26 -34.22 15.70
N TRP A 778 47.18 -33.61 16.89
CA TRP A 778 48.15 -33.82 17.98
C TRP A 778 47.50 -33.59 19.35
N GLY A 779 48.23 -33.95 20.42
CA GLY A 779 47.77 -33.86 21.80
C GLY A 779 47.27 -35.21 22.32
N ASN A 780 46.36 -35.18 23.29
CA ASN A 780 45.92 -36.38 23.97
C ASN A 780 45.06 -37.29 23.06
N ALA A 781 45.45 -38.57 22.93
CA ALA A 781 44.73 -39.54 22.10
C ALA A 781 43.26 -39.73 22.50
N THR A 782 42.95 -39.74 23.81
CA THR A 782 41.57 -39.90 24.32
C THR A 782 40.67 -38.74 23.91
N PHE A 783 41.24 -37.55 23.67
CA PHE A 783 40.50 -36.36 23.23
C PHE A 783 40.61 -36.11 21.72
N GLY A 784 41.07 -37.11 20.94
CA GLY A 784 41.16 -37.04 19.48
C GLY A 784 42.48 -36.49 18.93
N GLY A 785 43.54 -36.48 19.74
CA GLY A 785 44.90 -36.10 19.30
C GLY A 785 45.57 -37.12 18.39
N GLN A 786 44.95 -38.29 18.20
CA GLN A 786 45.38 -39.33 17.27
C GLN A 786 44.17 -39.78 16.42
N ALA A 787 44.03 -39.24 15.22
CA ALA A 787 43.07 -39.73 14.24
C ALA A 787 43.47 -41.10 13.68
N THR A 788 42.48 -41.89 13.24
CA THR A 788 42.72 -43.19 12.60
C THR A 788 43.30 -43.04 11.20
N ALA A 789 43.94 -44.08 10.68
CA ALA A 789 44.55 -44.06 9.35
C ALA A 789 43.52 -43.70 8.25
N ASP A 790 42.31 -44.22 8.36
CA ASP A 790 41.23 -43.95 7.39
C ASP A 790 40.81 -42.47 7.41
N VAL A 791 40.76 -41.84 8.59
CA VAL A 791 40.45 -40.41 8.73
C VAL A 791 41.59 -39.55 8.16
N LEU A 792 42.85 -39.92 8.42
CA LEU A 792 44.02 -39.20 7.90
C LEU A 792 44.18 -39.35 6.37
N ALA A 793 43.63 -40.42 5.79
CA ALA A 793 43.65 -40.67 4.35
C ALA A 793 42.61 -39.85 3.57
N LEU A 794 41.61 -39.25 4.24
CA LEU A 794 40.59 -38.42 3.60
C LEU A 794 41.21 -37.16 2.98
N THR A 795 40.76 -36.81 1.77
CA THR A 795 41.19 -35.61 1.02
C THR A 795 40.02 -34.70 0.67
N ASP A 796 38.82 -35.05 1.13
CA ASP A 796 37.57 -34.36 0.83
C ASP A 796 36.92 -33.76 2.09
N VAL A 797 37.68 -33.58 3.17
CA VAL A 797 37.19 -32.92 4.38
C VAL A 797 37.01 -31.44 4.11
N THR A 798 35.89 -30.89 4.58
CA THR A 798 35.53 -29.47 4.42
C THR A 798 35.52 -28.73 5.75
N GLN A 799 35.15 -29.41 6.84
CA GLN A 799 35.02 -28.83 8.17
C GLN A 799 35.36 -29.86 9.25
N ILE A 800 35.89 -29.38 10.37
CA ILE A 800 36.15 -30.15 11.58
C ILE A 800 35.34 -29.51 12.69
N PHE A 801 34.66 -30.33 13.47
CA PHE A 801 33.84 -29.94 14.60
C PHE A 801 34.45 -30.49 15.88
N SER A 802 34.43 -29.67 16.91
CA SER A 802 34.94 -30.05 18.20
C SER A 802 33.97 -31.02 18.88
N GLY A 803 34.41 -31.59 19.98
CA GLY A 803 33.67 -32.34 20.96
C GLY A 803 34.61 -32.38 22.16
N SER A 804 34.12 -32.65 23.37
CA SER A 804 35.06 -32.71 24.49
C SER A 804 36.02 -33.90 24.31
N SER A 805 35.46 -35.09 24.12
CA SER A 805 36.23 -36.34 24.10
C SER A 805 36.46 -36.93 22.70
N ALA A 806 36.04 -36.23 21.67
CA ALA A 806 36.12 -36.67 20.29
C ALA A 806 36.05 -35.47 19.35
N LEU A 807 36.42 -35.67 18.09
CA LEU A 807 36.20 -34.71 17.01
C LEU A 807 35.44 -35.38 15.88
N ALA A 808 34.75 -34.56 15.08
CA ALA A 808 34.05 -35.00 13.88
C ALA A 808 34.50 -34.18 12.66
N ALA A 809 34.46 -34.78 11.47
CA ALA A 809 34.80 -34.12 10.22
C ALA A 809 33.71 -34.33 9.17
N LEU A 810 33.26 -33.23 8.56
CA LEU A 810 32.28 -33.24 7.47
C LEU A 810 33.00 -33.27 6.12
N ARG A 811 32.62 -34.23 5.30
CA ARG A 811 33.16 -34.46 3.96
C ARG A 811 32.35 -33.73 2.89
N LYS A 812 32.94 -33.50 1.72
CA LYS A 812 32.25 -32.94 0.53
C LYS A 812 31.04 -33.78 0.11
N THR A 813 31.01 -35.05 0.46
CA THR A 813 29.89 -35.97 0.19
C THR A 813 28.68 -35.75 1.10
N GLY A 814 28.75 -34.82 2.06
CA GLY A 814 27.72 -34.60 3.08
C GLY A 814 27.67 -35.69 4.15
N GLN A 815 28.68 -36.56 4.21
CA GLN A 815 28.86 -37.56 5.26
C GLN A 815 29.80 -37.05 6.36
N VAL A 816 29.65 -37.61 7.57
CA VAL A 816 30.50 -37.30 8.73
C VAL A 816 31.33 -38.51 9.13
N VAL A 817 32.58 -38.27 9.54
CA VAL A 817 33.43 -39.23 10.26
C VAL A 817 33.79 -38.67 11.63
N ALA A 818 34.08 -39.52 12.60
CA ALA A 818 34.50 -39.10 13.93
C ALA A 818 35.65 -39.97 14.45
N TRP A 819 36.44 -39.42 15.38
CA TRP A 819 37.53 -40.11 16.07
C TRP A 819 37.71 -39.57 17.50
N GLY A 820 38.41 -40.31 18.34
CA GLY A 820 38.53 -40.05 19.78
C GLY A 820 37.91 -41.19 20.61
N ASP A 821 37.38 -40.90 21.80
CA ASP A 821 36.72 -41.92 22.61
C ASP A 821 35.41 -42.38 21.96
N ALA A 822 35.35 -43.67 21.57
CA ALA A 822 34.21 -44.26 20.89
C ALA A 822 32.91 -44.21 21.72
N ARG A 823 33.01 -44.19 23.06
CA ARG A 823 31.83 -44.08 23.94
C ARG A 823 31.20 -42.69 23.86
N TYR A 824 32.01 -41.68 23.56
CA TYR A 824 31.66 -40.26 23.62
C TYR A 824 31.54 -39.63 22.24
N GLY A 825 31.12 -40.41 21.25
CA GLY A 825 30.87 -39.94 19.89
C GLY A 825 32.06 -40.04 18.95
N GLY A 826 33.21 -40.55 19.38
CA GLY A 826 34.39 -40.80 18.54
C GLY A 826 34.24 -41.91 17.50
N LYS A 827 33.07 -42.54 17.41
CA LYS A 827 32.70 -43.48 16.35
C LYS A 827 31.28 -43.18 15.88
N VAL A 828 31.13 -42.88 14.59
CA VAL A 828 29.82 -42.68 13.96
C VAL A 828 29.16 -44.05 13.72
N PRO A 829 27.90 -44.25 14.13
CA PRO A 829 27.14 -45.47 13.83
C PRO A 829 26.95 -45.67 12.33
N GLU A 830 26.88 -46.93 11.87
CA GLU A 830 26.73 -47.27 10.45
C GLU A 830 25.47 -46.65 9.83
N SER A 831 24.35 -46.71 10.56
CA SER A 831 23.07 -46.08 10.18
C SER A 831 23.12 -44.57 9.96
N ILE A 832 24.21 -43.91 10.36
CA ILE A 832 24.47 -42.50 10.06
C ILE A 832 25.57 -42.40 9.01
N SER A 833 26.71 -43.07 9.21
CA SER A 833 27.88 -42.91 8.34
C SER A 833 27.67 -43.38 6.91
N SER A 834 26.84 -44.41 6.66
CA SER A 834 26.59 -44.93 5.32
C SER A 834 25.29 -44.39 4.69
N GLU A 835 24.26 -44.13 5.50
CA GLU A 835 22.92 -43.79 5.02
C GLU A 835 22.65 -42.28 4.94
N VAL A 836 23.37 -41.45 5.71
CA VAL A 836 23.15 -40.01 5.77
C VAL A 836 24.23 -39.26 5.00
N THR A 837 23.84 -38.66 3.87
CA THR A 837 24.73 -37.97 2.92
C THR A 837 24.38 -36.49 2.73
N ASP A 838 23.48 -35.96 3.56
CA ASP A 838 22.97 -34.59 3.48
C ASP A 838 23.25 -33.78 4.76
N ILE A 839 24.28 -34.13 5.54
CA ILE A 839 24.69 -33.35 6.71
C ILE A 839 25.26 -32.01 6.27
N ILE A 840 24.81 -30.95 6.92
CA ILE A 840 25.23 -29.56 6.65
C ILE A 840 25.89 -28.88 7.86
N ASP A 841 25.67 -29.38 9.07
CA ASP A 841 26.25 -28.84 10.30
C ASP A 841 26.36 -29.94 11.37
N VAL A 842 27.33 -29.82 12.27
CA VAL A 842 27.57 -30.77 13.36
C VAL A 842 27.94 -30.01 14.63
N ARG A 843 27.36 -30.43 15.76
CA ARG A 843 27.64 -29.89 17.08
C ARG A 843 27.85 -31.01 18.07
N GLY A 844 28.74 -30.83 19.03
CA GLY A 844 29.14 -31.87 19.96
C GLY A 844 29.19 -31.33 21.37
N ASN A 845 28.76 -32.14 22.31
CA ASN A 845 28.90 -31.85 23.72
C ASN A 845 30.03 -32.71 24.31
N TYR A 846 29.92 -33.07 25.59
CA TYR A 846 31.00 -33.80 26.25
C TYR A 846 31.08 -35.27 25.85
N GLU A 847 29.93 -35.83 25.49
CA GLU A 847 29.74 -37.27 25.36
C GLU A 847 28.99 -37.68 24.09
N SER A 848 28.65 -36.74 23.22
CA SER A 848 27.87 -37.01 22.02
C SER A 848 28.08 -35.94 20.95
N PHE A 849 27.51 -36.21 19.77
CA PHE A 849 27.33 -35.27 18.69
C PHE A 849 25.88 -35.27 18.20
N CYS A 850 25.47 -34.15 17.64
CA CYS A 850 24.25 -33.94 16.89
C CYS A 850 24.61 -33.33 15.52
N ALA A 851 24.00 -33.82 14.46
CA ALA A 851 24.18 -33.33 13.09
C ALA A 851 22.85 -32.86 12.51
N LEU A 852 22.87 -31.69 11.87
CA LEU A 852 21.76 -31.13 11.13
C LEU A 852 21.85 -31.55 9.66
N ARG A 853 20.72 -31.97 9.12
CA ARG A 853 20.58 -32.41 7.74
C ARG A 853 19.92 -31.33 6.88
N ALA A 854 20.21 -31.32 5.59
CA ALA A 854 19.65 -30.38 4.62
C ALA A 854 18.11 -30.45 4.55
N ASN A 855 17.54 -31.61 4.87
CA ASN A 855 16.09 -31.81 4.97
C ASN A 855 15.46 -31.29 6.28
N LYS A 856 16.18 -30.46 7.05
CA LYS A 856 15.73 -29.83 8.31
C LYS A 856 15.39 -30.82 9.44
N THR A 857 16.03 -31.98 9.42
CA THR A 857 15.99 -32.98 10.51
C THR A 857 17.35 -33.10 11.19
N VAL A 858 17.39 -33.74 12.36
CA VAL A 858 18.64 -33.98 13.10
C VAL A 858 18.86 -35.46 13.35
N VAL A 859 20.13 -35.86 13.40
CA VAL A 859 20.59 -37.18 13.88
C VAL A 859 21.64 -36.97 14.97
N ALA A 860 21.71 -37.87 15.95
CA ALA A 860 22.68 -37.77 17.03
C ALA A 860 23.33 -39.13 17.32
N TRP A 861 24.53 -39.11 17.89
CA TRP A 861 25.26 -40.32 18.32
C TRP A 861 26.18 -40.04 19.52
N GLY A 862 26.55 -41.10 20.23
CA GLY A 862 27.31 -41.03 21.50
C GLY A 862 26.47 -41.51 22.68
N THR A 863 26.70 -40.98 23.88
CA THR A 863 25.94 -41.36 25.07
C THR A 863 24.47 -40.95 24.93
N ALA A 864 23.55 -41.92 24.88
CA ALA A 864 22.12 -41.69 24.63
C ALA A 864 21.47 -40.68 25.61
N GLY A 865 21.72 -40.83 26.91
CA GLY A 865 21.16 -39.94 27.95
C GLY A 865 21.73 -38.51 27.95
N ASN A 866 22.86 -38.30 27.28
CA ASN A 866 23.57 -37.03 27.23
C ASN A 866 23.47 -36.39 25.83
N GLY A 867 22.35 -36.62 25.14
CA GLY A 867 22.03 -36.01 23.84
C GLY A 867 22.30 -36.89 22.63
N GLY A 868 22.98 -38.04 22.78
CA GLY A 868 23.31 -38.96 21.69
C GLY A 868 22.11 -39.73 21.11
N ALA A 869 20.92 -39.62 21.70
CA ALA A 869 19.68 -40.16 21.16
C ALA A 869 18.65 -39.03 21.00
N VAL A 870 18.17 -38.82 19.76
CA VAL A 870 17.16 -37.79 19.46
C VAL A 870 15.78 -38.29 19.90
N PRO A 871 15.03 -37.56 20.76
CA PRO A 871 13.67 -37.93 21.13
C PRO A 871 12.73 -38.01 19.92
N ALA A 872 11.77 -38.94 19.94
CA ALA A 872 10.85 -39.16 18.82
C ALA A 872 10.11 -37.90 18.35
N ALA A 873 9.67 -37.06 19.30
CA ALA A 873 9.00 -35.79 19.00
C ALA A 873 9.89 -34.81 18.22
N ILE A 874 11.20 -34.79 18.50
CA ILE A 874 12.17 -33.93 17.81
C ILE A 874 12.59 -34.57 16.48
N ALA A 875 12.77 -35.89 16.43
CA ALA A 875 13.08 -36.63 15.21
C ALA A 875 11.96 -36.55 14.15
N ALA A 876 10.72 -36.32 14.59
CA ALA A 876 9.56 -36.12 13.71
C ALA A 876 9.50 -34.71 13.08
N ARG A 877 10.24 -33.73 13.61
CA ARG A 877 10.27 -32.35 13.08
C ARG A 877 10.87 -32.29 11.68
N ARG A 878 10.45 -31.31 10.89
CA ARG A 878 10.90 -31.08 9.50
C ARG A 878 11.22 -29.61 9.23
N ASP A 879 11.43 -28.87 10.30
CA ASP A 879 11.57 -27.42 10.34
C ASP A 879 12.73 -26.99 11.25
N ILE A 880 13.66 -27.89 11.59
CA ILE A 880 14.86 -27.53 12.37
C ILE A 880 15.87 -26.88 11.42
N VAL A 881 16.30 -25.67 11.73
CA VAL A 881 17.21 -24.88 10.86
C VAL A 881 18.58 -24.63 11.46
N GLU A 882 18.76 -24.90 12.76
CA GLU A 882 20.00 -24.58 13.45
C GLU A 882 20.26 -25.46 14.68
N LEU A 883 21.50 -25.95 14.80
CA LEU A 883 22.06 -26.51 16.04
C LEU A 883 22.48 -25.35 16.97
N ALA A 884 21.50 -24.78 17.66
CA ALA A 884 21.63 -23.48 18.34
C ALA A 884 22.74 -23.48 19.41
N ALA A 885 22.72 -24.44 20.33
CA ALA A 885 23.74 -24.57 21.37
C ALA A 885 23.84 -26.02 21.88
N ALA A 886 24.97 -26.36 22.49
CA ALA A 886 25.03 -27.49 23.41
C ALA A 886 25.63 -27.04 24.74
N SER A 887 25.06 -27.54 25.83
CA SER A 887 25.70 -27.50 27.14
C SER A 887 26.62 -28.72 27.26
N ALA A 888 27.21 -28.97 28.42
CA ALA A 888 28.08 -30.14 28.57
C ALA A 888 27.37 -31.47 28.22
N LEU A 889 26.06 -31.63 28.47
CA LEU A 889 25.35 -32.91 28.29
C LEU A 889 23.96 -32.79 27.63
N ALA A 890 23.63 -31.63 27.05
CA ALA A 890 22.35 -31.41 26.38
C ALA A 890 22.50 -30.55 25.12
N TYR A 891 21.52 -30.62 24.23
CA TYR A 891 21.42 -29.81 23.02
C TYR A 891 20.18 -28.92 23.06
N ALA A 892 20.28 -27.78 22.40
CA ALA A 892 19.18 -26.93 22.00
C ALA A 892 19.25 -26.68 20.48
N VAL A 893 18.12 -26.80 19.79
CA VAL A 893 17.98 -26.52 18.35
C VAL A 893 16.91 -25.45 18.13
N LEU A 894 17.03 -24.72 17.03
CA LEU A 894 16.07 -23.67 16.64
C LEU A 894 15.30 -24.10 15.38
N THR A 895 14.01 -23.82 15.37
CA THR A 895 13.10 -24.14 14.26
C THR A 895 12.86 -22.94 13.35
N GLU A 896 12.22 -23.15 12.19
CA GLU A 896 11.79 -22.09 11.28
C GLU A 896 10.87 -21.07 11.97
N GLY A 897 9.97 -21.57 12.83
CA GLY A 897 9.09 -20.75 13.65
C GLY A 897 9.76 -20.11 14.86
N LYS A 898 11.11 -20.06 14.91
CA LYS A 898 11.90 -19.45 15.99
C LYS A 898 11.60 -20.04 17.38
N GLN A 899 11.16 -21.29 17.43
CA GLN A 899 11.00 -22.05 18.67
C GLN A 899 12.28 -22.79 19.01
N VAL A 900 12.54 -22.96 20.30
CA VAL A 900 13.63 -23.82 20.77
C VAL A 900 13.10 -25.20 21.11
N LEU A 901 13.86 -26.24 20.77
CA LEU A 901 13.67 -27.60 21.28
C LEU A 901 14.96 -28.02 21.99
N ALA A 902 14.84 -28.69 23.14
CA ALA A 902 16.00 -29.17 23.90
C ALA A 902 15.86 -30.63 24.31
N TRP A 903 16.99 -31.34 24.39
CA TRP A 903 17.07 -32.71 24.89
C TRP A 903 18.46 -33.06 25.43
N GLY A 904 18.57 -34.18 26.13
CA GLY A 904 19.79 -34.64 26.78
C GLY A 904 19.60 -34.70 28.30
N HIS A 905 20.67 -34.52 29.06
CA HIS A 905 20.58 -34.65 30.51
C HIS A 905 19.75 -33.52 31.13
N ALA A 906 18.78 -33.85 31.99
CA ALA A 906 17.84 -32.90 32.58
C ALA A 906 18.55 -31.77 33.34
N ASP A 907 19.48 -32.11 34.26
CA ASP A 907 20.22 -31.12 35.05
C ASP A 907 21.20 -30.25 34.24
N TRP A 908 21.37 -30.51 32.95
CA TRP A 908 22.22 -29.72 32.04
C TRP A 908 21.40 -28.96 30.98
N GLY A 909 20.09 -28.80 31.20
CA GLY A 909 19.20 -28.04 30.32
C GLY A 909 18.53 -28.89 29.23
N GLY A 910 18.59 -30.22 29.33
CA GLY A 910 17.91 -31.14 28.41
C GLY A 910 16.39 -31.16 28.56
N VAL A 911 15.82 -30.45 29.54
CA VAL A 911 14.37 -30.28 29.72
C VAL A 911 14.02 -28.81 29.52
N LEU A 912 13.21 -28.52 28.51
CA LEU A 912 12.74 -27.18 28.20
C LEU A 912 11.48 -26.82 29.02
N PRO A 913 11.47 -25.71 29.76
CA PRO A 913 10.28 -25.23 30.45
C PRO A 913 9.11 -24.91 29.49
N PRO A 914 7.83 -25.17 29.86
CA PRO A 914 6.68 -24.93 28.97
C PRO A 914 6.52 -23.47 28.51
N ASP A 915 6.77 -22.51 29.40
CA ASP A 915 6.72 -21.08 29.12
C ASP A 915 7.76 -20.64 28.08
N ILE A 916 8.93 -21.29 28.05
CA ILE A 916 9.95 -21.07 27.03
C ILE A 916 9.62 -21.83 25.74
N ALA A 917 9.02 -23.02 25.84
CA ALA A 917 8.65 -23.86 24.69
C ALA A 917 7.56 -23.20 23.81
N GLU A 918 6.74 -22.33 24.38
CA GLU A 918 5.71 -21.56 23.67
C GLU A 918 6.27 -20.34 22.92
N LEU A 919 7.52 -19.93 23.18
CA LEU A 919 8.11 -18.76 22.54
C LEU A 919 8.42 -19.02 21.06
N THR A 920 8.01 -18.09 20.21
CA THR A 920 8.21 -18.12 18.75
C THR A 920 9.04 -16.93 18.25
N ASP A 921 9.87 -16.36 19.13
CA ASP A 921 10.69 -15.18 18.86
C ASP A 921 12.14 -15.36 19.32
N ILE A 922 12.62 -16.60 19.50
CA ILE A 922 14.00 -16.86 19.90
C ILE A 922 14.94 -16.61 18.71
N GLU A 923 15.91 -15.74 18.89
CA GLU A 923 16.91 -15.42 17.87
C GLU A 923 18.21 -16.21 18.03
N GLU A 924 18.56 -16.55 19.27
CA GLU A 924 19.85 -17.15 19.60
C GLU A 924 19.79 -17.86 20.95
N VAL A 925 20.50 -18.98 21.06
CA VAL A 925 20.67 -19.72 22.32
C VAL A 925 22.15 -19.86 22.60
N ILE A 926 22.57 -19.60 23.84
CA ILE A 926 23.94 -19.71 24.32
C ILE A 926 23.95 -20.65 25.52
N ALA A 927 24.95 -21.52 25.62
CA ALA A 927 25.07 -22.44 26.73
C ALA A 927 26.14 -22.00 27.73
N SER A 928 25.89 -22.17 29.02
CA SER A 928 26.94 -22.35 30.03
C SER A 928 27.25 -23.86 30.17
N LYS A 929 27.98 -24.28 31.20
CA LYS A 929 28.26 -25.70 31.42
C LYS A 929 26.98 -26.53 31.51
N GLY A 930 25.94 -26.02 32.17
CA GLY A 930 24.72 -26.78 32.48
C GLY A 930 23.42 -26.00 32.38
N ALA A 931 23.44 -24.81 31.78
CA ALA A 931 22.25 -24.02 31.52
C ALA A 931 22.30 -23.44 30.10
N PHE A 932 21.17 -22.98 29.62
CA PHE A 932 21.04 -22.22 28.39
C PHE A 932 20.43 -20.85 28.70
N ALA A 933 20.81 -19.85 27.91
CA ALA A 933 20.17 -18.55 27.85
C ALA A 933 19.79 -18.26 26.41
N ALA A 934 18.55 -17.85 26.16
CA ALA A 934 18.04 -17.52 24.84
C ALA A 934 17.71 -16.03 24.74
N ARG A 935 18.27 -15.37 23.73
CA ARG A 935 17.96 -13.98 23.36
C ARG A 935 16.76 -13.97 22.43
N ARG A 936 15.80 -13.10 22.72
CA ARG A 936 14.56 -12.94 21.97
C ARG A 936 14.64 -11.78 20.97
N ALA A 937 13.81 -11.80 19.94
CA ALA A 937 13.73 -10.76 18.91
C ALA A 937 13.32 -9.40 19.50
N ASN A 938 12.51 -9.42 20.56
CA ASN A 938 12.11 -8.24 21.32
C ASN A 938 13.21 -7.68 22.25
N GLY A 939 14.42 -8.26 22.21
CA GLY A 939 15.57 -7.81 23.00
C GLY A 939 15.61 -8.27 24.45
N HIS A 940 14.66 -9.09 24.90
CA HIS A 940 14.69 -9.74 26.22
C HIS A 940 15.53 -11.04 26.20
N VAL A 941 15.79 -11.59 27.39
CA VAL A 941 16.49 -12.88 27.58
C VAL A 941 15.71 -13.80 28.53
N VAL A 942 15.70 -15.09 28.22
CA VAL A 942 15.20 -16.16 29.08
C VAL A 942 16.29 -17.20 29.31
N ALA A 943 16.22 -17.99 30.38
CA ALA A 943 17.21 -19.03 30.67
C ALA A 943 16.57 -20.27 31.29
N TRP A 944 17.23 -21.43 31.16
CA TRP A 944 16.81 -22.70 31.75
C TRP A 944 17.98 -23.66 31.99
N GLY A 945 17.75 -24.74 32.74
CA GLY A 945 18.76 -25.73 33.15
C GLY A 945 19.20 -25.58 34.60
N SER A 946 20.47 -25.86 34.90
CA SER A 946 21.01 -25.86 36.27
C SER A 946 21.00 -24.47 36.92
N SER A 947 20.43 -24.38 38.12
CA SER A 947 20.38 -23.15 38.93
C SER A 947 21.77 -22.65 39.32
N THR A 948 22.74 -23.55 39.50
CA THR A 948 24.14 -23.19 39.80
C THR A 948 24.89 -22.66 38.59
N CYS A 949 24.32 -22.79 37.39
CA CYS A 949 24.95 -22.41 36.12
C CYS A 949 24.21 -21.25 35.40
N GLY A 950 23.38 -20.49 36.12
CA GLY A 950 22.74 -19.28 35.59
C GLY A 950 21.41 -19.48 34.88
N SER A 951 20.69 -20.57 35.16
CA SER A 951 19.38 -20.84 34.55
C SER A 951 18.25 -19.90 34.98
N VAL A 952 18.47 -19.07 36.00
CA VAL A 952 17.48 -18.10 36.48
C VAL A 952 17.95 -16.69 36.12
N VAL A 953 17.20 -16.03 35.24
CA VAL A 953 17.40 -14.60 34.92
C VAL A 953 16.79 -13.76 36.04
N PRO A 954 17.56 -12.85 36.68
CA PRO A 954 17.01 -11.89 37.64
C PRO A 954 15.90 -11.02 37.03
N ALA A 955 14.88 -10.68 37.83
CA ALA A 955 13.67 -9.99 37.33
C ALA A 955 13.96 -8.62 36.69
N ASP A 956 14.94 -7.89 37.23
CA ASP A 956 15.41 -6.61 36.67
C ASP A 956 16.09 -6.79 35.31
N ILE A 957 16.86 -7.88 35.12
CA ILE A 957 17.48 -8.23 33.84
C ILE A 957 16.46 -8.76 32.83
N ALA A 958 15.49 -9.56 33.29
CA ALA A 958 14.44 -10.13 32.44
C ALA A 958 13.57 -9.04 31.78
N LEU A 959 13.48 -7.85 32.37
CA LEU A 959 12.73 -6.70 31.85
C LEU A 959 13.53 -5.82 30.88
N ILE A 960 14.80 -6.11 30.63
CA ILE A 960 15.64 -5.30 29.73
C ILE A 960 15.32 -5.64 28.26
N PRO A 961 14.84 -4.68 27.43
CA PRO A 961 14.38 -4.95 26.06
C PRO A 961 15.45 -4.66 24.99
N ASP A 962 16.72 -4.50 25.38
CA ASP A 962 17.78 -4.04 24.49
C ASP A 962 19.04 -4.93 24.51
N ILE A 963 18.91 -6.19 24.91
CA ILE A 963 20.01 -7.16 24.87
C ILE A 963 20.34 -7.51 23.41
N VAL A 964 21.62 -7.36 23.05
CA VAL A 964 22.12 -7.60 21.68
C VAL A 964 23.08 -8.79 21.59
N GLN A 965 23.67 -9.19 22.70
CA GLN A 965 24.58 -10.34 22.79
C GLN A 965 24.47 -11.00 24.17
N VAL A 966 24.57 -12.33 24.22
CA VAL A 966 24.85 -13.06 25.46
C VAL A 966 26.17 -13.84 25.29
N ALA A 967 26.97 -13.85 26.35
CA ALA A 967 28.16 -14.69 26.49
C ALA A 967 28.09 -15.41 27.84
N SER A 968 28.82 -16.52 27.97
CA SER A 968 28.84 -17.31 29.20
C SER A 968 30.24 -17.69 29.65
N THR A 969 30.34 -18.02 30.92
CA THR A 969 31.39 -18.85 31.50
C THR A 969 30.79 -20.22 31.86
N ASP A 970 31.47 -21.05 32.65
CA ASP A 970 30.91 -22.33 33.09
C ASP A 970 29.59 -22.17 33.84
N ALA A 971 29.41 -21.07 34.57
CA ALA A 971 28.27 -20.93 35.49
C ALA A 971 27.72 -19.51 35.64
N ALA A 972 28.14 -18.57 34.79
CA ALA A 972 27.58 -17.24 34.73
C ALA A 972 27.31 -16.82 33.28
N PHE A 973 26.47 -15.82 33.12
CA PHE A 973 26.20 -15.17 31.85
C PHE A 973 26.46 -13.67 31.97
N ALA A 974 26.87 -13.08 30.84
CA ALA A 974 27.00 -11.65 30.64
C ALA A 974 26.24 -11.26 29.38
N ALA A 975 25.38 -10.27 29.48
CA ALA A 975 24.62 -9.74 28.35
C ALA A 975 25.04 -8.32 28.02
N LEU A 976 25.39 -8.11 26.75
CA LEU A 976 25.67 -6.80 26.17
C LEU A 976 24.35 -6.15 25.78
N ARG A 977 24.15 -4.92 26.23
CA ARG A 977 23.02 -4.07 25.87
C ARG A 977 23.37 -3.17 24.70
N ARG A 978 22.34 -2.73 23.97
CA ARG A 978 22.48 -1.86 22.79
C ARG A 978 23.13 -0.52 23.11
N ASP A 979 22.96 -0.03 24.34
CA ASP A 979 23.62 1.18 24.84
C ASP A 979 25.13 1.01 25.14
N GLY A 980 25.68 -0.19 24.93
CA GLY A 980 27.08 -0.50 25.17
C GLY A 980 27.42 -0.82 26.63
N THR A 981 26.42 -1.00 27.49
CA THR A 981 26.59 -1.49 28.87
C THR A 981 26.47 -3.01 28.97
N VAL A 982 26.94 -3.59 30.07
CA VAL A 982 26.88 -5.05 30.31
C VAL A 982 26.19 -5.33 31.63
N VAL A 983 25.28 -6.30 31.62
CA VAL A 983 24.63 -6.87 32.82
C VAL A 983 25.03 -8.34 32.97
N THR A 984 25.10 -8.84 34.20
CA THR A 984 25.63 -10.17 34.49
C THR A 984 24.74 -10.92 35.49
N TRP A 985 24.63 -12.24 35.37
CA TRP A 985 23.90 -13.10 36.31
C TRP A 985 24.49 -14.51 36.40
N GLY A 986 23.99 -15.31 37.34
CA GLY A 986 24.51 -16.65 37.65
C GLY A 986 25.49 -16.61 38.82
N ASN A 987 26.50 -17.49 38.80
CA ASN A 987 27.40 -17.68 39.93
C ASN A 987 28.49 -16.59 40.03
N ALA A 988 28.53 -15.88 41.16
CA ALA A 988 29.40 -14.72 41.39
C ALA A 988 30.88 -15.03 41.16
N ALA A 989 31.32 -16.19 41.63
CA ALA A 989 32.73 -16.54 41.53
C ALA A 989 33.14 -16.88 40.08
N TYR A 990 32.19 -17.08 39.16
CA TYR A 990 32.42 -17.32 37.71
C TYR A 990 32.14 -16.05 36.87
N GLY A 991 32.09 -14.87 37.51
CA GLY A 991 31.98 -13.58 36.83
C GLY A 991 30.58 -12.98 36.77
N SER A 992 29.60 -13.51 37.53
CA SER A 992 28.31 -12.80 37.64
C SER A 992 28.40 -11.53 38.49
N ASP A 993 29.39 -11.42 39.39
CA ASP A 993 29.71 -10.17 40.07
C ASP A 993 30.66 -9.33 39.21
N SER A 994 30.11 -8.28 38.60
CA SER A 994 30.83 -7.28 37.81
C SER A 994 30.95 -5.93 38.53
N SER A 995 30.57 -5.85 39.82
CA SER A 995 30.46 -4.59 40.56
C SER A 995 31.75 -3.77 40.56
N ALA A 996 32.90 -4.43 40.69
CA ALA A 996 34.23 -3.81 40.70
C ALA A 996 34.60 -3.10 39.37
N VAL A 997 34.02 -3.54 38.26
CA VAL A 997 34.30 -2.99 36.91
C VAL A 997 33.08 -2.32 36.27
N LYS A 998 31.95 -2.22 36.97
CA LYS A 998 30.68 -1.70 36.44
C LYS A 998 30.82 -0.34 35.75
N ALA A 999 31.62 0.57 36.31
CA ALA A 999 31.86 1.90 35.72
C ALA A 999 32.70 1.86 34.42
N GLN A 1000 33.43 0.77 34.18
CA GLN A 1000 34.26 0.56 32.99
C GLN A 1000 33.51 -0.21 31.88
N LEU A 1001 32.43 -0.91 32.23
CA LEU A 1001 31.56 -1.65 31.28
C LEU A 1001 30.60 -0.71 30.57
N GLN A 1002 31.19 0.23 29.81
CA GLN A 1002 30.53 1.26 29.02
C GLN A 1002 31.18 1.27 27.63
N ASN A 1003 30.43 1.58 26.58
CA ASN A 1003 30.92 1.56 25.19
C ASN A 1003 31.52 0.20 24.77
N VAL A 1004 30.95 -0.89 25.29
CA VAL A 1004 31.36 -2.26 24.94
C VAL A 1004 30.82 -2.62 23.56
N ARG A 1005 31.66 -3.27 22.73
CA ARG A 1005 31.29 -3.77 21.40
C ARG A 1005 31.03 -5.27 21.38
N ALA A 1006 31.75 -6.02 22.22
CA ALA A 1006 31.68 -7.48 22.26
C ALA A 1006 32.11 -8.00 23.63
N VAL A 1007 31.48 -9.09 24.08
CA VAL A 1007 31.84 -9.81 25.30
C VAL A 1007 32.25 -11.25 24.96
N TYR A 1008 33.38 -11.69 25.49
CA TYR A 1008 33.90 -13.05 25.37
C TYR A 1008 34.04 -13.67 26.76
N GLY A 1009 34.07 -15.00 26.83
CA GLY A 1009 34.26 -15.75 28.07
C GLY A 1009 35.29 -16.88 27.92
N ASN A 1010 35.84 -17.32 29.06
CA ASN A 1010 36.45 -18.64 29.24
C ASN A 1010 35.66 -19.41 30.32
N SER A 1011 36.22 -20.46 30.93
CA SER A 1011 35.48 -21.19 31.96
C SER A 1011 35.20 -20.38 33.24
N GLU A 1012 35.96 -19.32 33.55
CA GLU A 1012 35.88 -18.61 34.84
C GLU A 1012 35.77 -17.07 34.79
N ALA A 1013 36.02 -16.45 33.63
CA ALA A 1013 36.18 -15.01 33.47
C ALA A 1013 35.65 -14.51 32.13
N PHE A 1014 35.35 -13.21 32.08
CA PHE A 1014 34.87 -12.50 30.90
C PHE A 1014 35.86 -11.42 30.45
N VAL A 1015 35.82 -11.10 29.15
CA VAL A 1015 36.54 -10.00 28.51
C VAL A 1015 35.56 -9.18 27.67
N ALA A 1016 35.45 -7.88 27.94
CA ALA A 1016 34.69 -6.93 27.12
C ALA A 1016 35.64 -6.09 26.27
N ILE A 1017 35.46 -6.09 24.95
CA ILE A 1017 36.20 -5.23 24.01
C ILE A 1017 35.48 -3.89 23.91
N LEU A 1018 36.21 -2.78 24.08
CA LEU A 1018 35.67 -1.44 24.05
C LEU A 1018 35.70 -0.83 22.63
N ALA A 1019 34.78 0.09 22.36
CA ALA A 1019 34.68 0.77 21.06
C ALA A 1019 35.95 1.57 20.69
N GLY A 1020 36.67 2.10 21.68
CA GLY A 1020 37.93 2.83 21.49
C GLY A 1020 39.18 1.95 21.39
N GLY A 1021 39.03 0.62 21.47
CA GLY A 1021 40.15 -0.31 21.66
C GLY A 1021 40.41 -0.61 23.15
N GLY A 1022 41.20 -1.64 23.40
CA GLY A 1022 41.42 -2.18 24.74
C GLY A 1022 40.32 -3.12 25.21
N ALA A 1023 40.45 -3.58 26.45
CA ALA A 1023 39.50 -4.48 27.09
C ALA A 1023 39.37 -4.27 28.59
N VAL A 1024 38.20 -4.67 29.10
CA VAL A 1024 37.89 -4.80 30.53
C VAL A 1024 37.70 -6.26 30.84
N THR A 1025 38.32 -6.76 31.91
CA THR A 1025 38.23 -8.17 32.34
C THR A 1025 37.64 -8.27 33.74
N TRP A 1026 36.86 -9.32 34.00
CA TRP A 1026 36.32 -9.62 35.32
C TRP A 1026 36.02 -11.12 35.50
N GLY A 1027 35.64 -11.53 36.71
CA GLY A 1027 35.49 -12.94 37.10
C GLY A 1027 36.67 -13.42 37.94
N ALA A 1028 37.00 -14.71 37.88
CA ALA A 1028 38.08 -15.26 38.70
C ALA A 1028 39.42 -14.61 38.33
N ALA A 1029 40.02 -13.87 39.27
CA ALA A 1029 41.22 -13.08 39.01
C ALA A 1029 42.38 -13.91 38.42
N ALA A 1030 42.66 -15.08 39.01
CA ALA A 1030 43.70 -15.99 38.54
C ALA A 1030 43.34 -16.68 37.20
N GLY A 1031 42.04 -16.89 36.94
CA GLY A 1031 41.52 -17.54 35.73
C GLY A 1031 41.40 -16.62 34.51
N GLY A 1032 41.96 -15.41 34.56
CA GLY A 1032 41.88 -14.43 33.45
C GLY A 1032 41.04 -13.19 33.76
N GLY A 1033 40.41 -13.10 34.94
CA GLY A 1033 39.66 -11.91 35.36
C GLY A 1033 40.54 -10.68 35.62
N ASN A 1034 41.84 -10.88 35.89
CA ASN A 1034 42.81 -9.80 36.07
C ASN A 1034 43.80 -9.72 34.90
N SER A 1035 43.67 -8.69 34.06
CA SER A 1035 44.54 -8.42 32.90
C SER A 1035 45.60 -7.33 33.14
N THR A 1036 45.81 -6.90 34.39
CA THR A 1036 46.70 -5.75 34.70
C THR A 1036 48.11 -5.91 34.12
N SER A 1037 48.67 -7.11 34.13
CA SER A 1037 50.01 -7.39 33.61
C SER A 1037 50.15 -7.21 32.10
N VAL A 1038 49.04 -7.33 31.36
CA VAL A 1038 49.02 -7.25 29.90
C VAL A 1038 48.22 -6.06 29.38
N LYS A 1039 47.64 -5.25 30.27
CA LYS A 1039 46.81 -4.09 29.94
C LYS A 1039 47.43 -3.14 28.91
N PRO A 1040 48.74 -2.78 28.98
CA PRO A 1040 49.34 -1.92 27.96
C PRO A 1040 49.31 -2.50 26.54
N TYR A 1041 49.36 -3.84 26.41
CA TYR A 1041 49.27 -4.52 25.11
C TYR A 1041 47.83 -4.56 24.61
N LEU A 1042 46.86 -4.76 25.50
CA LEU A 1042 45.44 -4.75 25.16
C LEU A 1042 44.99 -3.35 24.73
N ASP A 1043 45.27 -2.33 25.53
CA ASP A 1043 44.84 -0.94 25.28
C ASP A 1043 45.37 -0.40 23.94
N ASN A 1044 46.58 -0.79 23.53
CA ASN A 1044 47.21 -0.31 22.29
C ASN A 1044 47.09 -1.29 21.11
N GLY A 1045 46.68 -2.53 21.37
CA GLY A 1045 46.82 -3.63 20.42
C GLY A 1045 45.54 -4.38 20.10
N LEU A 1046 44.49 -4.27 20.91
CA LEU A 1046 43.23 -4.99 20.72
C LEU A 1046 42.15 -4.00 20.26
N THR A 1047 41.59 -4.19 19.07
CA THR A 1047 40.41 -3.44 18.61
C THR A 1047 39.35 -4.38 18.07
N TYR A 1048 38.11 -3.88 18.04
CA TYR A 1048 36.99 -4.58 17.44
C TYR A 1048 37.03 -4.52 15.90
N GLU A 1049 37.37 -3.36 15.34
CA GLU A 1049 37.45 -3.13 13.90
C GLU A 1049 38.84 -3.47 13.35
N ALA A 1050 38.87 -4.02 12.12
CA ALA A 1050 40.07 -4.48 11.44
C ALA A 1050 40.74 -3.38 10.62
N GLY A 1051 41.98 -3.04 10.99
CA GLY A 1051 42.83 -2.17 10.18
C GLY A 1051 43.35 -2.84 8.89
N ALA A 1052 44.00 -2.05 8.03
CA ALA A 1052 44.55 -2.53 6.76
C ALA A 1052 45.52 -3.72 6.91
N ALA A 1053 46.37 -3.70 7.94
CA ALA A 1053 47.32 -4.78 8.21
C ALA A 1053 46.62 -6.12 8.53
N ALA A 1054 45.56 -6.09 9.36
CA ALA A 1054 44.78 -7.29 9.68
C ALA A 1054 44.11 -7.89 8.45
N ARG A 1055 43.51 -7.03 7.60
CA ARG A 1055 42.92 -7.47 6.32
C ARG A 1055 43.97 -8.07 5.38
N GLY A 1056 45.14 -7.45 5.27
CA GLY A 1056 46.27 -7.95 4.47
C GLY A 1056 46.71 -9.36 4.88
N ARG A 1057 46.83 -9.61 6.18
CA ARG A 1057 47.20 -10.95 6.71
C ARG A 1057 46.12 -12.00 6.47
N ALA A 1058 44.85 -11.65 6.70
CA ALA A 1058 43.75 -12.56 6.41
C ALA A 1058 43.72 -12.94 4.92
N ARG A 1059 43.93 -11.97 4.01
CA ARG A 1059 44.05 -12.23 2.57
C ARG A 1059 45.26 -13.09 2.22
N ALA A 1060 46.39 -12.91 2.88
CA ALA A 1060 47.55 -13.77 2.70
C ALA A 1060 47.24 -15.22 3.12
N ALA A 1061 46.53 -15.42 4.24
CA ALA A 1061 46.12 -16.73 4.70
C ALA A 1061 45.15 -17.45 3.74
N LEU A 1062 44.33 -16.71 3.01
CA LEU A 1062 43.44 -17.27 1.99
C LEU A 1062 44.22 -17.80 0.78
N ARG A 1063 45.38 -17.24 0.46
CA ARG A 1063 46.23 -17.72 -0.65
C ARG A 1063 46.85 -19.09 -0.39
N VAL A 1064 46.93 -19.54 0.86
CA VAL A 1064 47.35 -20.91 1.19
C VAL A 1064 46.34 -21.95 0.69
N ARG A 1065 45.09 -21.55 0.41
CA ARG A 1065 44.05 -22.40 -0.19
C ARG A 1065 44.13 -22.53 -1.72
N ALA A 1066 44.87 -21.63 -2.38
CA ALA A 1066 45.02 -21.57 -3.83
C ALA A 1066 46.35 -22.20 -4.24
#